data_AF-A0A1H7PPT5-F1
#
_entry.id   AF-A0A1H7PPT5-F1
#
_cell.length_a   1.000
_cell.length_b   1.000
_cell.length_c   1.000
_cell.angle_alpha   90.00
_cell.angle_beta   90.00
_cell.angle_gamma   90.00
#
_symmetry.space_group_name_H-M   'P 1'
#
loop_
_entity.id
_entity.type
_entity.pdbx_description
1 polymer ?
#
loop_
_entity_poly.entity_id
_entity_poly.type
_entity_poly.pdbx_seq_one_letter_code
_entity_poly.pdbx_strand_id
1 'polypeptide(L)'
;MMLPHPSTLPLAAPRPAEEQALGFEGLRAEGLRWLQALSGQRWTDHNLHDPGITLLEQLCFGLTDLVYRNGFPVADHLAGPGNVVDYDALSLHPPAAVFPCRATTPEDYRRWLLDRVPGLDDATLTLVQGQPGVYQLRLKPSEWLAGDDEADDADGGDGGGQAEDDAVTARREAARVAEARKAWHTQRNLGEDLAPRVTCEKDVMCDLKAVLEIEGERDAVHILADVYDRCARFIAGAPVSDTLHDRLGSALPLADIYDGPAMQHGFIRSSSLAANDIGRLFLSDVAAEMRQVPGVFDARVVSITPDVMAPQDLASAGHGTVVGSVAWHGDGWALALRLPSPRSPAWVEVRRRGHLVHIPPLELRRRLNDLQTAGRARRSRQQADQASRADALLPRGVHRDLGSYYSVQHHLPAIYGLGRYGVPSSAPPQVHARVKQLKAYMVLHEQLIAQGLAQLQAMRSLFAIDRGSRQTLWTQPIGEDQVPGLQALYLSDPAAIAQSQLQRLDSGTARKRRALDHLLALHGETYTQNSMRQFCTHLLHDELESLLLENKAAWLRDIVTLTRDRAAGVDLGRPSWGQTDNCSGLQRRASLLLGFRLWHDRPLTRVLRDHRVMIDAGTGSAADGADTPPATVTSGAPGLVQLPPEFSERGTAAGTAVRPTTRTQVQEDLSQFPWLRRQPLPVSLTRTAARAQRYRVMPPGSIPMLPQPTIHLHDPAPDSPELMAEPTPHATLFALPKPDTSAGYQLVLGPDEEQRWWVLGGFKDEDAARRAASSLRLFMLHLDQESEGLHVIEHVLLRPLRDRSPEHEALKLAPGFHQLKVTAVLPGWTSRTAQPAFRNFAAETLRISTPAHLALRLRWLDLPAMQRFEELHEQWLDTRLGLAGAADDPRALARTDRAAVRLLALMLEWQEADRVNPAGNAHV
;
A
#
# COMPACT_ATOMS: atom_id res chain seq x y z
N MET A 1 16.09 -51.53 2.83
CA MET A 1 16.59 -51.43 1.45
C MET A 1 18.07 -51.06 1.53
N MET A 2 18.96 -51.88 0.98
CA MET A 2 20.42 -51.66 0.98
C MET A 2 20.79 -50.39 0.21
N LEU A 3 21.71 -49.59 0.74
CA LEU A 3 22.34 -48.47 0.02
C LEU A 3 23.31 -49.01 -1.04
N PRO A 4 23.30 -48.49 -2.29
CA PRO A 4 24.20 -48.93 -3.35
C PRO A 4 25.59 -48.29 -3.24
N HIS A 5 26.61 -49.01 -3.71
CA HIS A 5 28.02 -48.59 -3.78
C HIS A 5 28.26 -47.36 -4.67
N PRO A 6 29.32 -46.55 -4.39
CA PRO A 6 29.67 -45.39 -5.19
C PRO A 6 30.69 -45.79 -6.28
N SER A 7 30.26 -45.99 -7.52
CA SER A 7 31.18 -46.16 -8.66
C SER A 7 30.49 -45.84 -9.97
N THR A 8 30.33 -44.54 -10.26
CA THR A 8 30.37 -43.90 -11.59
C THR A 8 29.74 -42.50 -11.44
N LEU A 9 30.58 -41.49 -11.19
CA LEU A 9 30.14 -40.10 -11.40
C LEU A 9 29.84 -39.96 -12.91
N PRO A 10 28.64 -39.53 -13.32
CA PRO A 10 28.38 -39.26 -14.72
C PRO A 10 29.35 -38.17 -15.19
N LEU A 11 29.98 -38.36 -16.36
CA LEU A 11 30.74 -37.29 -17.03
C LEU A 11 29.82 -36.07 -17.11
N ALA A 12 30.24 -34.98 -16.45
CA ALA A 12 29.50 -33.74 -16.43
C ALA A 12 29.21 -33.29 -17.87
N ALA A 13 27.96 -32.92 -18.14
CA ALA A 13 27.58 -32.33 -19.42
C ALA A 13 28.52 -31.15 -19.75
N PRO A 14 28.89 -30.95 -21.03
CA PRO A 14 29.75 -29.84 -21.42
C PRO A 14 29.11 -28.52 -20.98
N ARG A 15 29.89 -27.69 -20.27
CA ARG A 15 29.42 -26.39 -19.78
C ARG A 15 28.96 -25.51 -20.95
N PRO A 16 27.93 -24.67 -20.78
CA PRO A 16 27.50 -23.69 -21.79
C PRO A 16 28.67 -22.88 -22.35
N ALA A 17 28.61 -22.48 -23.62
CA ALA A 17 29.69 -21.73 -24.28
C ALA A 17 30.03 -20.42 -23.56
N GLU A 18 29.05 -19.77 -22.95
CA GLU A 18 29.22 -18.55 -22.15
C GLU A 18 30.01 -18.79 -20.86
N GLU A 19 29.74 -19.89 -20.15
CA GLU A 19 30.53 -20.30 -18.98
C GLU A 19 31.98 -20.66 -19.34
N GLN A 20 32.20 -21.22 -20.53
CA GLN A 20 33.55 -21.50 -21.02
C GLN A 20 34.30 -20.20 -21.37
N ALA A 21 33.62 -19.24 -21.99
CA ALA A 21 34.20 -17.93 -22.32
C ALA A 21 34.57 -17.10 -21.08
N LEU A 22 33.77 -17.19 -20.02
CA LEU A 22 34.03 -16.53 -18.73
C LEU A 22 34.91 -17.36 -17.78
N GLY A 23 35.30 -18.58 -18.18
CA GLY A 23 36.27 -19.39 -17.47
C GLY A 23 37.70 -18.87 -17.64
N PHE A 24 38.64 -19.40 -16.85
CA PHE A 24 40.05 -18.97 -16.86
C PHE A 24 40.67 -18.93 -18.27
N GLU A 25 40.54 -20.03 -19.03
CA GLU A 25 41.12 -20.12 -20.38
C GLU A 25 40.49 -19.11 -21.35
N GLY A 26 39.18 -18.88 -21.27
CA GLY A 26 38.48 -17.89 -22.08
C GLY A 26 38.93 -16.46 -21.76
N LEU A 27 38.97 -16.10 -20.47
CA LEU A 27 39.46 -14.81 -20.00
C LEU A 27 40.93 -14.57 -20.38
N ARG A 28 41.76 -15.61 -20.27
CA ARG A 28 43.18 -15.56 -20.63
C ARG A 28 43.38 -15.37 -22.14
N ALA A 29 42.66 -16.13 -22.96
CA ALA A 29 42.71 -15.99 -24.41
C ALA A 29 42.27 -14.59 -24.86
N GLU A 30 41.21 -14.06 -24.24
CA GLU A 30 40.72 -12.71 -24.50
C GLU A 30 41.75 -11.65 -24.05
N GLY A 31 42.31 -11.77 -22.84
CA GLY A 31 43.35 -10.88 -22.36
C GLY A 31 44.58 -10.84 -23.26
N LEU A 32 45.02 -12.01 -23.76
CA LEU A 32 46.12 -12.12 -24.70
C LEU A 32 45.80 -11.46 -26.04
N ARG A 33 44.56 -11.63 -26.54
CA ARG A 33 44.08 -10.97 -27.77
C ARG A 33 44.15 -9.45 -27.65
N TRP A 34 43.70 -8.88 -26.53
CA TRP A 34 43.80 -7.44 -26.27
C TRP A 34 45.25 -6.96 -26.17
N LEU A 35 46.10 -7.69 -25.47
CA LEU A 35 47.51 -7.37 -25.31
C LEU A 35 48.24 -7.32 -26.67
N GLN A 36 48.04 -8.34 -27.51
CA GLN A 36 48.60 -8.40 -28.87
C GLN A 36 48.10 -7.26 -29.76
N ALA A 37 46.80 -6.94 -29.68
CA ALA A 37 46.21 -5.86 -30.47
C ALA A 37 46.73 -4.47 -30.05
N LEU A 38 46.89 -4.22 -28.75
CA LEU A 38 47.31 -2.92 -28.22
C LEU A 38 48.82 -2.71 -28.28
N SER A 39 49.61 -3.78 -28.12
CA SER A 39 51.06 -3.67 -27.88
C SER A 39 51.93 -4.66 -28.64
N GLY A 40 51.37 -5.48 -29.54
CA GLY A 40 52.10 -6.55 -30.23
C GLY A 40 53.28 -6.12 -31.10
N GLN A 41 53.43 -4.81 -31.39
CA GLN A 41 54.60 -4.26 -32.07
C GLN A 41 55.77 -3.96 -31.12
N ARG A 42 55.50 -3.75 -29.82
CA ARG A 42 56.51 -3.44 -28.78
C ARG A 42 56.73 -4.60 -27.82
N TRP A 43 55.65 -5.25 -27.40
CA TRP A 43 55.67 -6.45 -26.57
C TRP A 43 55.38 -7.65 -27.48
N THR A 44 56.43 -8.36 -27.88
CA THR A 44 56.35 -9.44 -28.87
C THR A 44 56.43 -10.84 -28.24
N ASP A 45 56.99 -10.95 -27.04
CA ASP A 45 57.11 -12.20 -26.30
C ASP A 45 55.89 -12.39 -25.38
N HIS A 46 55.11 -13.45 -25.64
CA HIS A 46 53.90 -13.78 -24.89
C HIS A 46 53.99 -15.16 -24.21
N ASN A 47 55.21 -15.62 -23.95
CA ASN A 47 55.43 -16.91 -23.33
C ASN A 47 55.30 -16.86 -21.79
N LEU A 48 55.17 -18.02 -21.16
CA LEU A 48 54.96 -18.17 -19.70
C LEU A 48 56.10 -17.63 -18.82
N HIS A 49 57.29 -17.41 -19.39
CA HIS A 49 58.43 -16.88 -18.66
C HIS A 49 58.41 -15.35 -18.57
N ASP A 50 57.60 -14.68 -19.38
CA ASP A 50 57.42 -13.23 -19.33
C ASP A 50 56.63 -12.84 -18.07
N PRO A 51 57.18 -11.97 -17.21
CA PRO A 51 56.48 -11.54 -16.00
C PRO A 51 55.11 -10.94 -16.25
N GLY A 52 54.94 -10.14 -17.29
CA GLY A 52 53.67 -9.50 -17.61
C GLY A 52 52.58 -10.51 -18.02
N ILE A 53 52.95 -11.63 -18.66
CA ILE A 53 52.01 -12.73 -18.93
C ILE A 53 51.61 -13.42 -17.63
N THR A 54 52.57 -13.65 -16.71
CA THR A 54 52.21 -14.24 -15.41
C THR A 54 51.29 -13.33 -14.59
N LEU A 55 51.48 -12.00 -14.66
CA LEU A 55 50.57 -11.04 -14.01
C LEU A 55 49.17 -11.08 -14.62
N LEU A 56 49.08 -11.12 -15.95
CA LEU A 56 47.81 -11.25 -16.67
C LEU A 56 47.07 -12.52 -16.25
N GLU A 57 47.75 -13.67 -16.21
CA GLU A 57 47.15 -14.94 -15.79
C GLU A 57 46.58 -14.86 -14.37
N GLN A 58 47.31 -14.27 -13.41
CA GLN A 58 46.80 -14.14 -12.04
C GLN A 58 45.60 -13.19 -11.96
N LEU A 59 45.56 -12.12 -12.76
CA LEU A 59 44.40 -11.25 -12.85
C LEU A 59 43.19 -11.97 -13.48
N CYS A 60 43.41 -12.74 -14.55
CA CYS A 60 42.37 -13.59 -15.14
C CYS A 60 41.83 -14.61 -14.12
N PHE A 61 42.71 -15.24 -13.33
CA PHE A 61 42.30 -16.12 -12.24
C PHE A 61 41.49 -15.38 -11.19
N GLY A 62 41.92 -14.20 -10.74
CA GLY A 62 41.16 -13.37 -9.81
C GLY A 62 39.76 -13.00 -10.30
N LEU A 63 39.59 -12.75 -11.61
CA LEU A 63 38.28 -12.49 -12.22
C LEU A 63 37.35 -13.71 -12.18
N THR A 64 37.87 -14.94 -12.17
CA THR A 64 37.03 -16.15 -12.08
C THR A 64 36.26 -16.24 -10.77
N ASP A 65 36.76 -15.63 -9.67
CA ASP A 65 36.04 -15.57 -8.40
C ASP A 65 34.77 -14.71 -8.52
N LEU A 66 34.85 -13.58 -9.22
CA LEU A 66 33.69 -12.74 -9.49
C LEU A 66 32.65 -13.48 -10.34
N VAL A 67 33.09 -14.20 -11.38
CA VAL A 67 32.22 -15.02 -12.24
C VAL A 67 31.55 -16.14 -11.43
N TYR A 68 32.33 -16.85 -10.61
CA TYR A 68 31.83 -17.92 -9.75
C TYR A 68 30.75 -17.40 -8.79
N ARG A 69 31.00 -16.27 -8.12
CA ARG A 69 30.04 -15.69 -7.17
C ARG A 69 28.79 -15.13 -7.84
N ASN A 70 28.90 -14.64 -9.09
CA ASN A 70 27.75 -14.18 -9.86
C ASN A 70 26.83 -15.35 -10.33
N GLY A 71 27.33 -16.59 -10.33
CA GLY A 71 26.57 -17.77 -10.69
C GLY A 71 25.68 -18.34 -9.57
N PHE A 72 25.64 -17.71 -8.40
CA PHE A 72 24.76 -18.16 -7.32
C PHE A 72 23.28 -17.89 -7.65
N PRO A 73 22.34 -18.65 -7.04
CA PRO A 73 20.91 -18.38 -7.20
C PRO A 73 20.56 -16.93 -6.83
N VAL A 74 19.63 -16.31 -7.55
CA VAL A 74 19.18 -14.93 -7.28
C VAL A 74 18.75 -14.74 -5.83
N ALA A 75 18.10 -15.74 -5.23
CA ALA A 75 17.69 -15.69 -3.83
C ALA A 75 18.88 -15.52 -2.86
N ASP A 76 20.05 -16.08 -3.17
CA ASP A 76 21.26 -15.95 -2.34
C ASP A 76 21.82 -14.51 -2.39
N HIS A 77 21.72 -13.84 -3.54
CA HIS A 77 22.11 -12.43 -3.70
C HIS A 77 21.18 -11.46 -2.98
N LEU A 78 19.91 -11.85 -2.81
CA LEU A 78 18.89 -11.04 -2.13
C LEU A 78 18.79 -11.34 -0.63
N ALA A 79 19.37 -12.45 -0.16
CA ALA A 79 19.30 -12.87 1.23
C ALA A 79 20.13 -11.95 2.16
N GLY A 80 19.49 -11.52 3.25
CA GLY A 80 20.09 -10.79 4.37
C GLY A 80 20.78 -11.71 5.39
N PRO A 81 21.54 -11.16 6.35
CA PRO A 81 22.08 -11.93 7.47
C PRO A 81 20.94 -12.67 8.18
N GLY A 82 20.99 -14.00 8.18
CA GLY A 82 19.90 -14.87 8.67
C GLY A 82 19.25 -15.77 7.62
N ASN A 83 19.71 -15.75 6.36
CA ASN A 83 19.17 -16.58 5.26
C ASN A 83 17.69 -16.26 4.94
N VAL A 84 17.32 -14.99 5.08
CA VAL A 84 15.96 -14.50 4.81
C VAL A 84 16.02 -13.43 3.72
N VAL A 85 15.11 -13.52 2.76
CA VAL A 85 14.90 -12.48 1.76
C VAL A 85 13.88 -11.48 2.33
N ASP A 86 14.25 -10.21 2.35
CA ASP A 86 13.35 -9.13 2.75
C ASP A 86 12.47 -8.73 1.55
N TYR A 87 11.36 -9.46 1.42
CA TYR A 87 10.38 -9.29 0.35
C TYR A 87 9.77 -7.88 0.32
N ASP A 88 9.47 -7.31 1.48
CA ASP A 88 8.85 -6.00 1.62
C ASP A 88 9.82 -4.89 1.17
N ALA A 89 11.08 -4.95 1.60
CA ALA A 89 12.10 -3.98 1.18
C ALA A 89 12.41 -4.06 -0.32
N LEU A 90 12.12 -5.17 -0.99
CA LEU A 90 12.35 -5.37 -2.42
C LEU A 90 11.08 -5.21 -3.27
N SER A 91 9.91 -4.94 -2.66
CA SER A 91 8.60 -4.93 -3.34
C SER A 91 8.34 -6.22 -4.14
N LEU A 92 8.74 -7.36 -3.56
CA LEU A 92 8.48 -8.69 -4.08
C LEU A 92 7.35 -9.29 -3.25
N HIS A 93 6.20 -9.54 -3.86
CA HIS A 93 4.98 -9.88 -3.11
C HIS A 93 4.64 -11.36 -3.22
N PRO A 94 4.21 -12.01 -2.13
CA PRO A 94 3.80 -13.41 -2.16
C PRO A 94 2.54 -13.60 -3.03
N PRO A 95 2.35 -14.79 -3.65
CA PRO A 95 1.18 -15.10 -4.47
C PRO A 95 -0.16 -14.81 -3.76
N ALA A 96 -0.25 -15.16 -2.48
CA ALA A 96 -1.44 -14.96 -1.66
C ALA A 96 -1.77 -13.48 -1.37
N ALA A 97 -0.86 -12.55 -1.66
CA ALA A 97 -1.10 -11.11 -1.50
C ALA A 97 -1.33 -10.42 -2.86
N VAL A 98 -0.60 -10.81 -3.90
CA VAL A 98 -0.57 -10.11 -5.20
C VAL A 98 -1.68 -10.55 -6.17
N PHE A 99 -2.08 -11.83 -6.16
CA PHE A 99 -3.10 -12.34 -7.07
C PHE A 99 -4.55 -12.01 -6.65
N PRO A 100 -4.92 -12.05 -5.35
CA PRO A 100 -6.29 -11.75 -4.97
C PRO A 100 -6.72 -10.36 -5.41
N CYS A 101 -7.92 -10.28 -5.95
CA CYS A 101 -8.60 -9.05 -6.33
C CYS A 101 -9.45 -8.53 -5.16
N ARG A 102 -9.83 -7.24 -5.20
CA ARG A 102 -10.88 -6.72 -4.31
C ARG A 102 -12.23 -7.30 -4.72
N ALA A 103 -13.14 -7.48 -3.76
CA ALA A 103 -14.50 -7.88 -4.11
C ALA A 103 -15.21 -6.77 -4.91
N THR A 104 -15.66 -7.09 -6.12
CA THR A 104 -16.33 -6.12 -7.01
C THR A 104 -17.65 -6.63 -7.58
N THR A 105 -17.84 -7.94 -7.61
CA THR A 105 -19.10 -8.56 -8.02
C THR A 105 -19.91 -9.01 -6.79
N PRO A 106 -21.24 -9.19 -6.92
CA PRO A 106 -22.04 -9.80 -5.87
C PRO A 106 -21.52 -11.18 -5.43
N GLU A 107 -20.97 -11.96 -6.37
CA GLU A 107 -20.35 -13.27 -6.07
C GLU A 107 -19.08 -13.11 -5.22
N ASP A 108 -18.23 -12.13 -5.51
CA ASP A 108 -17.04 -11.86 -4.69
C ASP A 108 -17.43 -11.42 -3.28
N TYR A 109 -18.42 -10.54 -3.15
CA TYR A 109 -18.93 -10.13 -1.85
C TYR A 109 -19.49 -11.32 -1.07
N ARG A 110 -20.22 -12.23 -1.73
CA ARG A 110 -20.71 -13.48 -1.15
C ARG A 110 -19.55 -14.35 -0.66
N ARG A 111 -18.52 -14.60 -1.48
CA ARG A 111 -17.30 -15.33 -1.09
C ARG A 111 -16.63 -14.71 0.13
N TRP A 112 -16.44 -13.38 0.11
CA TRP A 112 -15.82 -12.64 1.20
C TRP A 112 -16.61 -12.73 2.50
N LEU A 113 -17.93 -12.51 2.46
CA LEU A 113 -18.77 -12.54 3.66
C LEU A 113 -18.80 -13.94 4.28
N LEU A 114 -18.90 -14.99 3.45
CA LEU A 114 -18.88 -16.37 3.91
C LEU A 114 -17.54 -16.75 4.55
N ASP A 115 -16.42 -16.25 4.03
CA ASP A 115 -15.10 -16.47 4.65
C ASP A 115 -14.97 -15.72 5.99
N ARG A 116 -15.41 -14.46 6.04
CA ARG A 116 -15.13 -13.54 7.16
C ARG A 116 -16.11 -13.63 8.32
N VAL A 117 -17.37 -13.95 8.04
CA VAL A 117 -18.41 -14.01 9.06
C VAL A 117 -18.65 -15.48 9.41
N PRO A 118 -18.27 -15.92 10.62
CA PRO A 118 -18.51 -17.29 11.05
C PRO A 118 -20.00 -17.54 11.26
N GLY A 119 -20.48 -18.70 10.79
CA GLY A 119 -21.89 -19.09 10.95
C GLY A 119 -22.84 -18.39 10.01
N LEU A 120 -22.40 -18.16 8.77
CA LEU A 120 -23.29 -17.90 7.64
C LEU A 120 -23.31 -19.12 6.73
N ASP A 121 -24.51 -19.58 6.38
CA ASP A 121 -24.72 -20.56 5.33
C ASP A 121 -24.81 -19.86 3.98
N ASP A 122 -25.36 -18.64 3.95
CA ASP A 122 -25.39 -17.79 2.75
C ASP A 122 -25.33 -16.27 3.04
N ALA A 123 -24.88 -15.49 2.05
CA ALA A 123 -24.83 -14.03 2.08
C ALA A 123 -25.00 -13.45 0.67
N THR A 124 -26.21 -13.03 0.32
CA THR A 124 -26.56 -12.55 -1.02
C THR A 124 -26.68 -11.02 -1.07
N LEU A 125 -26.09 -10.41 -2.10
CA LEU A 125 -26.20 -8.97 -2.36
C LEU A 125 -26.97 -8.73 -3.66
N THR A 126 -27.99 -7.88 -3.60
CA THR A 126 -28.75 -7.44 -4.77
C THR A 126 -28.78 -5.92 -4.86
N LEU A 127 -28.79 -5.38 -6.08
CA LEU A 127 -28.93 -3.94 -6.27
C LEU A 127 -30.36 -3.48 -5.94
N VAL A 128 -30.46 -2.38 -5.21
CA VAL A 128 -31.76 -1.75 -4.92
C VAL A 128 -32.29 -1.07 -6.18
N GLN A 129 -33.49 -1.43 -6.62
CA GLN A 129 -34.10 -0.83 -7.81
C GLN A 129 -34.25 0.69 -7.66
N GLY A 130 -33.86 1.43 -8.70
CA GLY A 130 -33.91 2.90 -8.72
C GLY A 130 -32.80 3.59 -7.92
N GLN A 131 -31.93 2.86 -7.22
CA GLN A 131 -30.79 3.40 -6.46
C GLN A 131 -29.46 2.72 -6.88
N PRO A 132 -28.91 3.07 -8.06
CA PRO A 132 -27.58 2.61 -8.48
C PRO A 132 -26.52 2.85 -7.40
N GLY A 133 -25.70 1.82 -7.15
CA GLY A 133 -24.67 1.83 -6.10
C GLY A 133 -25.18 1.47 -4.70
N VAL A 134 -26.48 1.25 -4.50
CA VAL A 134 -27.01 0.81 -3.20
C VAL A 134 -27.32 -0.69 -3.25
N TYR A 135 -26.76 -1.46 -2.32
CA TYR A 135 -26.97 -2.90 -2.22
C TYR A 135 -27.87 -3.27 -1.04
N GLN A 136 -28.83 -4.15 -1.30
CA GLN A 136 -29.58 -4.87 -0.30
C GLN A 136 -28.79 -6.13 0.08
N LEU A 137 -28.37 -6.22 1.33
CA LEU A 137 -27.73 -7.41 1.87
C LEU A 137 -28.77 -8.31 2.52
N ARG A 138 -28.74 -9.59 2.13
CA ARG A 138 -29.56 -10.67 2.68
C ARG A 138 -28.65 -11.76 3.25
N LEU A 139 -28.88 -12.15 4.49
CA LEU A 139 -28.08 -13.17 5.19
C LEU A 139 -28.91 -14.42 5.44
N LYS A 140 -28.27 -15.58 5.36
CA LYS A 140 -28.78 -16.83 5.93
C LYS A 140 -27.82 -17.27 7.05
N PRO A 141 -28.13 -16.95 8.31
CA PRO A 141 -27.35 -17.42 9.44
C PRO A 141 -27.38 -18.95 9.53
N SER A 142 -26.27 -19.55 9.95
CA SER A 142 -26.22 -20.97 10.23
C SER A 142 -26.90 -21.28 11.56
N GLU A 143 -27.93 -22.14 11.55
CA GLU A 143 -28.52 -22.72 12.77
C GLU A 143 -27.45 -23.41 13.65
N TRP A 144 -26.43 -23.97 12.99
CA TRP A 144 -25.29 -24.77 13.46
C TRP A 144 -24.38 -24.16 14.51
N LEU A 145 -24.37 -22.83 14.61
CA LEU A 145 -23.52 -22.07 15.52
C LEU A 145 -24.31 -21.52 16.71
N ALA A 146 -25.56 -21.94 16.86
CA ALA A 146 -26.28 -21.89 18.12
C ALA A 146 -25.56 -22.83 19.11
N GLY A 147 -24.57 -22.31 19.82
CA GLY A 147 -24.13 -22.94 21.05
C GLY A 147 -25.31 -22.96 22.00
N ASP A 148 -25.89 -24.13 22.23
CA ASP A 148 -26.53 -24.40 23.51
C ASP A 148 -25.38 -24.52 24.53
N ASP A 149 -24.80 -23.37 24.90
CA ASP A 149 -23.85 -23.32 26.00
C ASP A 149 -24.67 -23.62 27.27
N GLU A 150 -24.61 -24.89 27.69
CA GLU A 150 -24.73 -25.36 29.08
C GLU A 150 -26.02 -25.02 29.88
N ALA A 151 -27.12 -24.64 29.25
CA ALA A 151 -28.37 -24.32 29.97
C ALA A 151 -29.31 -25.52 30.25
N ASP A 152 -29.16 -26.65 29.56
CA ASP A 152 -30.12 -27.77 29.68
C ASP A 152 -29.73 -28.85 30.71
N ASP A 153 -28.57 -28.75 31.36
CA ASP A 153 -28.08 -29.76 32.33
C ASP A 153 -28.19 -29.33 33.81
N ALA A 154 -28.90 -28.24 34.12
CA ALA A 154 -29.24 -27.87 35.49
C ALA A 154 -30.75 -27.97 35.73
N ASP A 155 -31.14 -29.14 36.23
CA ASP A 155 -32.28 -29.42 37.12
C ASP A 155 -33.62 -28.71 36.83
N GLY A 156 -34.63 -29.52 36.49
CA GLY A 156 -36.03 -29.17 36.24
C GLY A 156 -36.53 -27.85 36.82
N GLY A 157 -36.44 -26.79 36.01
CA GLY A 157 -37.14 -25.53 36.20
C GLY A 157 -38.12 -25.30 35.05
N ASP A 158 -39.38 -25.69 35.27
CA ASP A 158 -40.52 -25.36 34.41
C ASP A 158 -40.67 -23.82 34.37
N GLY A 159 -40.20 -23.16 33.31
CA GLY A 159 -40.28 -21.69 33.24
C GLY A 159 -39.48 -20.91 32.19
N GLY A 160 -38.76 -21.55 31.25
CA GLY A 160 -38.18 -20.84 30.10
C GLY A 160 -39.26 -20.57 29.05
N GLY A 161 -39.85 -19.37 29.05
CA GLY A 161 -40.90 -19.02 28.10
C GLY A 161 -40.38 -18.86 26.68
N GLN A 162 -41.19 -19.17 25.68
CA GLN A 162 -40.90 -19.01 24.24
C GLN A 162 -40.36 -17.62 23.85
N ALA A 163 -40.66 -16.59 24.65
CA ALA A 163 -40.15 -15.23 24.50
C ALA A 163 -38.65 -15.07 24.81
N GLU A 164 -38.06 -15.93 25.66
CA GLU A 164 -36.64 -15.89 26.03
C GLU A 164 -35.75 -16.50 24.92
N ASP A 165 -36.19 -17.63 24.34
CA ASP A 165 -35.56 -18.26 23.17
C ASP A 165 -35.61 -17.34 21.93
N ASP A 166 -36.74 -16.68 21.70
CA ASP A 166 -36.89 -15.68 20.63
C ASP A 166 -35.93 -14.49 20.82
N ALA A 167 -35.71 -14.05 22.07
CA ALA A 167 -34.82 -12.94 22.39
C ALA A 167 -33.33 -13.30 22.19
N VAL A 168 -32.93 -14.52 22.55
CA VAL A 168 -31.56 -15.04 22.31
C VAL A 168 -31.27 -15.15 20.81
N THR A 169 -32.22 -15.69 20.05
CA THR A 169 -32.12 -15.82 18.59
C THR A 169 -32.00 -14.46 17.92
N ALA A 170 -32.87 -13.51 18.27
CA ALA A 170 -32.81 -12.13 17.76
C ALA A 170 -31.47 -11.44 18.08
N ARG A 171 -30.89 -11.68 19.27
CA ARG A 171 -29.58 -11.13 19.65
C ARG A 171 -28.44 -11.72 18.81
N ARG A 172 -28.50 -13.01 18.49
CA ARG A 172 -27.52 -13.69 17.63
C ARG A 172 -27.60 -13.19 16.19
N GLU A 173 -28.80 -13.07 15.64
CA GLU A 173 -29.04 -12.47 14.32
C GLU A 173 -28.47 -11.05 14.25
N ALA A 174 -28.77 -10.21 15.25
CA ALA A 174 -28.24 -8.84 15.32
C ALA A 174 -26.69 -8.82 15.34
N ALA A 175 -26.05 -9.74 16.07
CA ALA A 175 -24.60 -9.87 16.10
C ALA A 175 -24.04 -10.27 14.72
N ARG A 176 -24.67 -11.21 14.02
CA ARG A 176 -24.26 -11.63 12.66
C ARG A 176 -24.45 -10.53 11.64
N VAL A 177 -25.54 -9.77 11.72
CA VAL A 177 -25.77 -8.59 10.88
C VAL A 177 -24.67 -7.55 11.12
N ALA A 178 -24.30 -7.29 12.37
CA ALA A 178 -23.22 -6.36 12.69
C ALA A 178 -21.86 -6.83 12.14
N GLU A 179 -21.53 -8.12 12.30
CA GLU A 179 -20.32 -8.72 11.73
C GLU A 179 -20.29 -8.67 10.20
N ALA A 180 -21.42 -8.95 9.54
CA ALA A 180 -21.54 -8.88 8.09
C ALA A 180 -21.42 -7.47 7.55
N ARG A 181 -22.02 -6.46 8.21
CA ARG A 181 -21.82 -5.04 7.87
C ARG A 181 -20.36 -4.65 8.00
N LYS A 182 -19.72 -5.03 9.11
CA LYS A 182 -18.29 -4.78 9.34
C LYS A 182 -17.44 -5.41 8.23
N ALA A 183 -17.67 -6.69 7.93
CA ALA A 183 -16.96 -7.39 6.87
C ALA A 183 -17.19 -6.73 5.49
N TRP A 184 -18.42 -6.31 5.18
CA TRP A 184 -18.73 -5.60 3.94
C TRP A 184 -18.00 -4.25 3.84
N HIS A 185 -18.00 -3.44 4.90
CA HIS A 185 -17.34 -2.13 4.88
C HIS A 185 -15.84 -2.20 4.59
N THR A 186 -15.16 -3.29 4.98
CA THR A 186 -13.74 -3.50 4.60
C THR A 186 -13.52 -3.70 3.10
N GLN A 187 -14.53 -4.20 2.37
CA GLN A 187 -14.48 -4.46 0.92
C GLN A 187 -15.28 -3.46 0.07
N ARG A 188 -16.01 -2.54 0.70
CA ARG A 188 -16.84 -1.54 0.03
C ARG A 188 -16.08 -0.81 -1.08
N ASN A 189 -16.66 -0.72 -2.27
CA ASN A 189 -16.10 0.09 -3.36
C ASN A 189 -16.63 1.52 -3.35
N LEU A 190 -15.89 2.40 -4.01
CA LEU A 190 -16.24 3.79 -4.24
C LEU A 190 -17.56 3.88 -5.01
N GLY A 191 -18.48 4.71 -4.55
CA GLY A 191 -19.81 4.84 -5.12
C GLY A 191 -20.78 3.73 -4.71
N GLU A 192 -20.40 2.86 -3.77
CA GLU A 192 -21.27 1.82 -3.21
C GLU A 192 -21.66 2.12 -1.75
N ASP A 193 -22.90 1.80 -1.37
CA ASP A 193 -23.34 1.77 0.02
C ASP A 193 -24.35 0.63 0.27
N LEU A 194 -24.54 0.25 1.53
CA LEU A 194 -25.59 -0.69 1.92
C LEU A 194 -26.92 0.02 2.16
N ALA A 195 -28.01 -0.67 1.85
CA ALA A 195 -29.33 -0.28 2.34
C ALA A 195 -29.31 -0.24 3.89
N PRO A 196 -30.04 0.72 4.52
CA PRO A 196 -30.07 0.84 5.97
C PRO A 196 -30.52 -0.45 6.66
N ARG A 197 -31.42 -1.24 6.05
CA ARG A 197 -31.91 -2.49 6.61
C ARG A 197 -31.24 -3.70 5.96
N VAL A 198 -30.62 -4.57 6.76
CA VAL A 198 -30.17 -5.91 6.34
C VAL A 198 -31.27 -6.90 6.72
N THR A 199 -31.56 -7.84 5.83
CA THR A 199 -32.61 -8.85 6.06
C THR A 199 -31.98 -10.22 6.31
N CYS A 200 -32.47 -10.94 7.31
CA CYS A 200 -32.12 -12.35 7.50
C CYS A 200 -33.24 -13.22 6.94
N GLU A 201 -32.89 -14.29 6.25
CA GLU A 201 -33.84 -15.33 5.85
C GLU A 201 -34.27 -16.11 7.08
N LYS A 202 -35.56 -16.47 7.14
CA LYS A 202 -36.11 -17.31 8.19
C LYS A 202 -35.94 -18.78 7.84
N ASP A 203 -35.50 -19.57 8.81
CA ASP A 203 -35.44 -21.01 8.64
C ASP A 203 -36.84 -21.62 8.67
N VAL A 204 -37.18 -22.37 7.62
CA VAL A 204 -38.30 -23.29 7.61
C VAL A 204 -37.72 -24.67 7.92
N MET A 205 -37.92 -25.12 9.15
CA MET A 205 -37.43 -26.42 9.59
C MET A 205 -38.10 -27.54 8.80
N CYS A 206 -37.33 -28.56 8.46
CA CYS A 206 -37.84 -29.77 7.83
C CYS A 206 -37.32 -31.05 8.51
N ASP A 207 -38.16 -32.07 8.42
CA ASP A 207 -37.91 -33.40 8.95
C ASP A 207 -37.43 -34.33 7.85
N LEU A 208 -36.27 -34.97 8.05
CA LEU A 208 -35.70 -35.95 7.10
C LEU A 208 -36.06 -37.38 7.50
N LYS A 209 -36.84 -38.05 6.65
CA LYS A 209 -37.12 -39.49 6.76
C LYS A 209 -36.32 -40.25 5.72
N ALA A 210 -35.44 -41.15 6.16
CA ALA A 210 -34.59 -41.94 5.27
C ALA A 210 -34.27 -43.32 5.84
N VAL A 211 -33.84 -44.24 4.98
CA VAL A 211 -33.31 -45.56 5.36
C VAL A 211 -31.85 -45.62 4.91
N LEU A 212 -30.96 -45.94 5.85
CA LEU A 212 -29.51 -45.98 5.69
C LEU A 212 -29.01 -47.41 5.88
N GLU A 213 -28.33 -47.99 4.89
CA GLU A 213 -27.60 -49.25 5.03
C GLU A 213 -26.12 -48.96 5.25
N ILE A 214 -25.55 -49.44 6.36
CA ILE A 214 -24.16 -49.19 6.74
C ILE A 214 -23.31 -50.47 6.68
N GLU A 215 -22.02 -50.29 6.42
CA GLU A 215 -21.02 -51.35 6.34
C GLU A 215 -19.75 -51.05 7.17
N GLY A 216 -18.83 -52.01 7.23
CA GLY A 216 -17.57 -51.88 7.98
C GLY A 216 -17.71 -51.94 9.50
N GLU A 217 -16.66 -51.59 10.24
CA GLU A 217 -16.63 -51.65 11.73
C GLU A 217 -16.90 -50.30 12.39
N ARG A 218 -17.11 -49.25 11.59
CA ARG A 218 -17.33 -47.90 12.10
C ARG A 218 -18.62 -47.82 12.91
N ASP A 219 -18.56 -47.13 14.04
CA ASP A 219 -19.70 -46.95 14.95
C ASP A 219 -20.90 -46.29 14.26
N ALA A 220 -22.10 -46.81 14.51
CA ALA A 220 -23.32 -46.40 13.83
C ALA A 220 -23.79 -45.00 14.25
N VAL A 221 -23.57 -44.61 15.52
CA VAL A 221 -23.86 -43.26 16.01
C VAL A 221 -22.97 -42.25 15.30
N HIS A 222 -21.68 -42.57 15.14
CA HIS A 222 -20.73 -41.72 14.43
C HIS A 222 -21.08 -41.57 12.94
N ILE A 223 -21.48 -42.65 12.26
CA ILE A 223 -21.93 -42.57 10.86
C ILE A 223 -23.19 -41.70 10.75
N LEU A 224 -24.18 -41.93 11.62
CA LEU A 224 -25.44 -41.17 11.56
C LEU A 224 -25.22 -39.69 11.89
N ALA A 225 -24.35 -39.37 12.84
CA ALA A 225 -23.98 -37.99 13.16
C ALA A 225 -23.34 -37.28 11.95
N ASP A 226 -22.38 -37.93 11.27
CA ASP A 226 -21.77 -37.41 10.04
C ASP A 226 -22.80 -37.23 8.91
N VAL A 227 -23.77 -38.15 8.80
CA VAL A 227 -24.87 -38.05 7.82
C VAL A 227 -25.74 -36.83 8.10
N TYR A 228 -26.19 -36.62 9.34
CA TYR A 228 -26.95 -35.43 9.70
C TYR A 228 -26.13 -34.16 9.51
N ASP A 229 -24.87 -34.15 9.93
CA ASP A 229 -23.96 -33.00 9.77
C ASP A 229 -23.71 -32.64 8.29
N ARG A 230 -23.67 -33.64 7.41
CA ARG A 230 -23.52 -33.42 5.98
C ARG A 230 -24.83 -33.01 5.31
N CYS A 231 -25.92 -33.73 5.57
CA CYS A 231 -27.23 -33.46 4.99
C CYS A 231 -27.74 -32.09 5.38
N ALA A 232 -27.60 -31.70 6.65
CA ALA A 232 -28.09 -30.41 7.04
C ALA A 232 -27.26 -29.30 6.37
N ARG A 233 -25.92 -29.41 6.21
CA ARG A 233 -25.12 -28.37 5.51
C ARG A 233 -25.53 -28.24 4.05
N PHE A 234 -25.76 -29.39 3.41
CA PHE A 234 -26.27 -29.45 2.05
C PHE A 234 -27.65 -28.80 1.95
N ILE A 235 -28.61 -29.16 2.81
CA ILE A 235 -29.96 -28.56 2.84
C ILE A 235 -29.90 -27.08 3.16
N ALA A 236 -28.95 -26.63 3.99
CA ALA A 236 -28.75 -25.22 4.26
C ALA A 236 -28.18 -24.46 3.05
N GLY A 237 -27.64 -25.14 2.03
CA GLY A 237 -26.94 -24.51 0.90
C GLY A 237 -25.56 -23.98 1.30
N ALA A 238 -24.97 -24.45 2.40
CA ALA A 238 -23.69 -23.94 2.86
C ALA A 238 -22.56 -24.36 1.89
N PRO A 239 -21.82 -23.42 1.27
CA PRO A 239 -20.81 -23.77 0.28
C PRO A 239 -19.58 -24.42 0.94
N VAL A 240 -19.02 -25.40 0.24
CA VAL A 240 -17.80 -26.10 0.67
C VAL A 240 -16.56 -25.32 0.23
N SER A 241 -15.61 -25.12 1.15
CA SER A 241 -14.30 -24.55 0.83
C SER A 241 -13.25 -25.64 0.61
N ASP A 242 -12.48 -25.53 -0.47
CA ASP A 242 -11.31 -26.38 -0.70
C ASP A 242 -10.11 -25.87 0.08
N THR A 243 -9.21 -26.77 0.48
CA THR A 243 -7.92 -26.34 1.04
C THR A 243 -6.95 -25.93 -0.08
N LEU A 244 -5.90 -25.18 0.28
CA LEU A 244 -4.82 -24.88 -0.67
C LEU A 244 -4.15 -26.16 -1.19
N HIS A 245 -4.06 -27.21 -0.37
CA HIS A 245 -3.51 -28.50 -0.78
C HIS A 245 -4.32 -29.13 -1.92
N ASP A 246 -5.65 -29.15 -1.77
CA ASP A 246 -6.56 -29.72 -2.77
C ASP A 246 -6.43 -28.98 -4.11
N ARG A 247 -6.33 -27.65 -4.05
CA ARG A 247 -6.17 -26.79 -5.23
C ARG A 247 -4.82 -26.96 -5.92
N LEU A 248 -3.73 -27.07 -5.15
CA LEU A 248 -2.39 -27.33 -5.71
C LEU A 248 -2.33 -28.72 -6.38
N GLY A 249 -3.07 -29.71 -5.86
CA GLY A 249 -3.19 -31.04 -6.45
C GLY A 249 -3.87 -31.07 -7.82
N SER A 250 -4.72 -30.08 -8.13
CA SER A 250 -5.43 -29.96 -9.42
C SER A 250 -4.62 -29.36 -10.57
N ALA A 251 -3.32 -29.09 -10.39
CA ALA A 251 -2.42 -28.51 -11.41
C ALA A 251 -2.87 -27.15 -11.99
N LEU A 252 -3.69 -26.40 -11.25
CA LEU A 252 -4.07 -25.04 -11.61
C LEU A 252 -2.90 -24.07 -11.35
N PRO A 253 -2.72 -23.03 -12.18
CA PRO A 253 -1.77 -21.97 -11.89
C PRO A 253 -2.20 -21.20 -10.64
N LEU A 254 -1.23 -20.62 -9.92
CA LEU A 254 -1.50 -19.88 -8.67
C LEU A 254 -2.48 -18.71 -8.89
N ALA A 255 -2.45 -18.07 -10.06
CA ALA A 255 -3.39 -16.99 -10.40
C ALA A 255 -4.85 -17.45 -10.36
N ASP A 256 -5.15 -18.67 -10.86
CA ASP A 256 -6.51 -19.21 -10.88
C ASP A 256 -6.95 -19.71 -9.50
N ILE A 257 -5.99 -20.14 -8.66
CA ILE A 257 -6.27 -20.56 -7.28
C ILE A 257 -6.67 -19.35 -6.44
N TYR A 258 -5.94 -18.24 -6.57
CA TYR A 258 -6.15 -17.01 -5.79
C TYR A 258 -7.11 -16.02 -6.47
N ASP A 259 -7.86 -16.44 -7.48
CA ASP A 259 -8.81 -15.57 -8.17
C ASP A 259 -9.97 -15.11 -7.26
N GLY A 260 -10.30 -13.83 -7.36
CA GLY A 260 -11.31 -13.17 -6.51
C GLY A 260 -10.75 -12.66 -5.17
N PRO A 261 -11.61 -12.50 -4.14
CA PRO A 261 -11.22 -11.89 -2.87
C PRO A 261 -10.22 -12.74 -2.07
N ALA A 262 -9.42 -12.07 -1.24
CA ALA A 262 -8.42 -12.75 -0.40
C ALA A 262 -9.07 -13.61 0.71
N MET A 263 -9.14 -14.92 0.47
CA MET A 263 -9.74 -15.92 1.36
C MET A 263 -8.78 -16.39 2.46
N GLN A 264 -9.27 -16.60 3.68
CA GLN A 264 -8.48 -17.10 4.81
C GLN A 264 -8.80 -18.54 5.22
N HIS A 265 -10.00 -19.04 4.93
CA HIS A 265 -10.48 -20.33 5.40
C HIS A 265 -10.81 -21.28 4.24
N GLY A 266 -9.91 -21.33 3.24
CA GLY A 266 -10.07 -22.11 2.02
C GLY A 266 -10.76 -21.36 0.89
N PHE A 267 -10.89 -22.03 -0.26
CA PHE A 267 -11.34 -21.46 -1.52
C PHE A 267 -12.73 -21.95 -1.88
N ILE A 268 -13.69 -21.03 -1.96
CA ILE A 268 -15.07 -21.32 -2.38
C ILE A 268 -15.15 -21.28 -3.91
N ARG A 269 -15.63 -22.35 -4.54
CA ARG A 269 -15.82 -22.42 -6.00
C ARG A 269 -17.08 -21.67 -6.43
N SER A 270 -17.03 -21.01 -7.58
CA SER A 270 -18.22 -20.42 -8.22
C SER A 270 -19.32 -21.44 -8.46
N SER A 271 -18.97 -22.68 -8.85
CA SER A 271 -19.93 -23.77 -9.03
C SER A 271 -20.69 -24.13 -7.74
N SER A 272 -20.06 -23.98 -6.58
CA SER A 272 -20.69 -24.24 -5.28
C SER A 272 -21.67 -23.14 -4.90
N LEU A 273 -21.48 -21.91 -5.38
CA LEU A 273 -22.39 -20.79 -5.15
C LEU A 273 -23.60 -20.83 -6.08
N ALA A 274 -23.41 -21.24 -7.34
CA ALA A 274 -24.48 -21.38 -8.33
C ALA A 274 -25.48 -22.50 -7.97
N ALA A 275 -25.06 -23.52 -7.21
CA ALA A 275 -25.95 -24.58 -6.74
C ALA A 275 -27.08 -24.05 -5.83
N ASN A 276 -26.85 -22.92 -5.14
CA ASN A 276 -27.86 -22.27 -4.30
C ASN A 276 -28.89 -21.45 -5.07
N ASP A 277 -28.70 -21.23 -6.39
CA ASP A 277 -29.72 -20.55 -7.22
C ASP A 277 -30.82 -21.54 -7.68
N ILE A 278 -30.68 -22.83 -7.34
CA ILE A 278 -31.63 -23.88 -7.66
C ILE A 278 -32.80 -23.83 -6.67
N GLY A 279 -33.97 -23.38 -7.13
CA GLY A 279 -35.16 -23.20 -6.28
C GLY A 279 -35.79 -24.46 -5.69
N ARG A 280 -35.35 -25.67 -6.06
CA ARG A 280 -35.91 -26.95 -5.58
C ARG A 280 -34.81 -27.91 -5.16
N LEU A 281 -35.02 -28.57 -4.01
CA LEU A 281 -34.16 -29.60 -3.46
C LEU A 281 -34.72 -30.98 -3.84
N PHE A 282 -33.96 -31.77 -4.60
CA PHE A 282 -34.35 -33.14 -4.95
C PHE A 282 -33.92 -34.16 -3.88
N LEU A 283 -34.82 -35.10 -3.56
CA LEU A 283 -34.53 -36.16 -2.57
C LEU A 283 -33.37 -37.06 -3.02
N SER A 284 -33.15 -37.22 -4.33
CA SER A 284 -32.02 -37.97 -4.90
C SER A 284 -30.66 -37.35 -4.54
N ASP A 285 -30.60 -36.02 -4.44
CA ASP A 285 -29.37 -35.28 -4.20
C ASP A 285 -28.98 -35.41 -2.74
N VAL A 286 -29.97 -35.30 -1.83
CA VAL A 286 -29.77 -35.59 -0.41
C VAL A 286 -29.31 -37.05 -0.22
N ALA A 287 -29.90 -38.01 -0.93
CA ALA A 287 -29.46 -39.41 -0.88
C ALA A 287 -28.03 -39.61 -1.43
N ALA A 288 -27.63 -38.85 -2.46
CA ALA A 288 -26.27 -38.87 -2.98
C ALA A 288 -25.26 -38.30 -1.95
N GLU A 289 -25.62 -37.23 -1.25
CA GLU A 289 -24.79 -36.67 -0.17
C GLU A 289 -24.63 -37.64 1.02
N MET A 290 -25.70 -38.34 1.41
CA MET A 290 -25.63 -39.38 2.45
C MET A 290 -24.61 -40.48 2.10
N ARG A 291 -24.58 -40.93 0.84
CA ARG A 291 -23.67 -41.99 0.36
C ARG A 291 -22.21 -41.59 0.34
N GLN A 292 -21.90 -40.30 0.33
CA GLN A 292 -20.51 -39.83 0.38
C GLN A 292 -19.92 -39.90 1.80
N VAL A 293 -20.69 -40.28 2.83
CA VAL A 293 -20.18 -40.49 4.19
C VAL A 293 -19.49 -41.86 4.28
N PRO A 294 -18.21 -41.93 4.69
CA PRO A 294 -17.50 -43.20 4.85
C PRO A 294 -18.22 -44.15 5.82
N GLY A 295 -18.55 -45.36 5.35
CA GLY A 295 -19.30 -46.38 6.09
C GLY A 295 -20.77 -46.52 5.69
N VAL A 296 -21.28 -45.65 4.81
CA VAL A 296 -22.60 -45.79 4.20
C VAL A 296 -22.49 -46.62 2.91
N PHE A 297 -23.19 -47.76 2.87
CA PHE A 297 -23.27 -48.62 1.68
C PHE A 297 -24.38 -48.16 0.73
N ASP A 298 -25.56 -47.87 1.28
CA ASP A 298 -26.69 -47.35 0.53
C ASP A 298 -27.53 -46.36 1.36
N ALA A 299 -28.18 -45.42 0.70
CA ALA A 299 -29.06 -44.44 1.34
C ALA A 299 -30.28 -44.15 0.48
N ARG A 300 -31.46 -44.23 1.09
CA ARG A 300 -32.73 -43.94 0.44
C ARG A 300 -33.52 -42.91 1.25
N VAL A 301 -33.71 -41.72 0.69
CA VAL A 301 -34.57 -40.68 1.27
C VAL A 301 -36.03 -41.01 0.94
N VAL A 302 -36.86 -41.12 1.98
CA VAL A 302 -38.29 -41.43 1.87
C VAL A 302 -39.10 -40.16 1.68
N SER A 303 -38.87 -39.16 2.54
CA SER A 303 -39.55 -37.86 2.47
C SER A 303 -38.75 -36.76 3.17
N ILE A 304 -38.94 -35.53 2.71
CA ILE A 304 -38.54 -34.30 3.42
C ILE A 304 -39.83 -33.54 3.71
N THR A 305 -40.12 -33.28 4.99
CA THR A 305 -41.39 -32.65 5.42
C THR A 305 -41.09 -31.32 6.09
N PRO A 306 -41.34 -30.17 5.42
CA PRO A 306 -41.18 -28.85 6.04
C PRO A 306 -42.35 -28.51 6.97
N ASP A 307 -42.08 -27.75 8.04
CA ASP A 307 -43.08 -27.23 8.97
C ASP A 307 -44.13 -26.36 8.26
N VAL A 308 -43.67 -25.60 7.26
CA VAL A 308 -44.51 -24.75 6.41
C VAL A 308 -44.32 -25.18 4.96
N MET A 309 -45.37 -25.73 4.36
CA MET A 309 -45.33 -26.15 2.95
C MET A 309 -45.54 -24.95 2.02
N ALA A 310 -44.67 -24.81 1.02
CA ALA A 310 -44.85 -23.82 -0.03
C ALA A 310 -46.12 -24.13 -0.88
N PRO A 311 -46.83 -23.13 -1.43
CA PRO A 311 -48.04 -23.36 -2.22
C PRO A 311 -47.87 -24.33 -3.40
N GLN A 312 -46.67 -24.34 -3.98
CA GLN A 312 -46.30 -25.22 -5.11
C GLN A 312 -46.12 -26.68 -4.67
N ASP A 313 -45.69 -26.90 -3.43
CA ASP A 313 -45.50 -28.22 -2.84
C ASP A 313 -46.84 -28.79 -2.35
N LEU A 314 -47.78 -27.93 -1.90
CA LEU A 314 -49.17 -28.32 -1.63
C LEU A 314 -49.87 -28.89 -2.87
N ALA A 315 -49.61 -28.34 -4.06
CA ALA A 315 -50.21 -28.83 -5.31
C ALA A 315 -49.66 -30.21 -5.75
N SER A 316 -48.48 -30.57 -5.25
CA SER A 316 -47.76 -31.80 -5.60
C SER A 316 -47.89 -32.90 -4.53
N ALA A 317 -48.43 -32.58 -3.35
CA ALA A 317 -48.47 -33.45 -2.20
C ALA A 317 -49.71 -34.35 -2.19
N GLY A 318 -49.50 -35.66 -2.32
CA GLY A 318 -50.49 -36.68 -1.95
C GLY A 318 -50.41 -36.96 -0.45
N HIS A 319 -51.49 -36.69 0.29
CA HIS A 319 -51.59 -36.97 1.74
C HIS A 319 -50.52 -36.27 2.61
N GLY A 320 -50.19 -35.01 2.31
CA GLY A 320 -49.29 -34.20 3.15
C GLY A 320 -47.81 -34.58 3.06
N THR A 321 -47.42 -35.43 2.10
CA THR A 321 -46.03 -35.82 1.87
C THR A 321 -45.61 -35.43 0.47
N VAL A 322 -44.47 -34.72 0.35
CA VAL A 322 -43.89 -34.37 -0.95
C VAL A 322 -42.96 -35.48 -1.38
N VAL A 323 -43.20 -36.05 -2.56
CA VAL A 323 -42.37 -37.12 -3.14
C VAL A 323 -41.63 -36.55 -4.35
N GLY A 324 -40.29 -36.56 -4.31
CA GLY A 324 -39.42 -36.17 -5.43
C GLY A 324 -38.58 -34.91 -5.16
N SER A 325 -39.20 -33.75 -5.00
CA SER A 325 -38.50 -32.49 -4.69
C SER A 325 -39.34 -31.54 -3.85
N VAL A 326 -38.70 -30.72 -3.02
CA VAL A 326 -39.32 -29.66 -2.19
C VAL A 326 -38.77 -28.30 -2.56
N ALA A 327 -39.52 -27.21 -2.33
CA ALA A 327 -39.01 -25.86 -2.49
C ALA A 327 -37.84 -25.63 -1.53
N TRP A 328 -36.68 -25.24 -2.06
CA TRP A 328 -35.45 -25.13 -1.27
C TRP A 328 -35.36 -23.78 -0.54
N HIS A 329 -35.83 -22.72 -1.20
CA HIS A 329 -35.88 -21.36 -0.68
C HIS A 329 -37.07 -20.58 -1.28
N GLY A 330 -37.46 -19.50 -0.62
CA GLY A 330 -38.51 -18.58 -1.08
C GLY A 330 -38.23 -17.13 -0.69
N ASP A 331 -39.25 -16.27 -0.78
CA ASP A 331 -39.05 -14.85 -0.44
C ASP A 331 -38.92 -14.66 1.09
N GLY A 332 -37.68 -14.48 1.55
CA GLY A 332 -37.35 -14.25 2.96
C GLY A 332 -37.30 -15.51 3.83
N TRP A 333 -37.25 -16.71 3.23
CA TRP A 333 -37.11 -17.97 3.97
C TRP A 333 -36.31 -19.01 3.19
N ALA A 334 -35.67 -19.94 3.91
CA ALA A 334 -34.96 -21.08 3.33
C ALA A 334 -35.16 -22.35 4.17
N LEU A 335 -35.00 -23.52 3.54
CA LEU A 335 -35.03 -24.78 4.27
C LEU A 335 -33.83 -24.93 5.20
N ALA A 336 -34.09 -25.49 6.37
CA ALA A 336 -33.12 -25.98 7.35
C ALA A 336 -33.53 -27.37 7.83
N LEU A 337 -32.55 -28.23 8.15
CA LEU A 337 -32.82 -29.60 8.61
C LEU A 337 -32.87 -29.65 10.14
N ARG A 338 -33.99 -30.13 10.68
CA ARG A 338 -34.14 -30.35 12.12
C ARG A 338 -33.18 -31.43 12.60
N LEU A 339 -32.30 -31.08 13.53
CA LEU A 339 -31.37 -32.02 14.14
C LEU A 339 -32.06 -32.87 15.23
N PRO A 340 -31.67 -34.15 15.38
CA PRO A 340 -32.19 -35.00 16.45
C PRO A 340 -31.89 -34.45 17.84
N SER A 341 -32.90 -34.46 18.71
CA SER A 341 -32.80 -34.11 20.12
C SER A 341 -33.69 -35.03 20.97
N PRO A 342 -33.57 -35.04 22.31
CA PRO A 342 -34.49 -35.80 23.17
C PRO A 342 -35.97 -35.42 22.96
N ARG A 343 -36.24 -34.19 22.51
CA ARG A 343 -37.58 -33.67 22.20
C ARG A 343 -38.01 -33.92 20.75
N SER A 344 -37.08 -34.22 19.85
CA SER A 344 -37.31 -34.46 18.42
C SER A 344 -36.50 -35.68 17.93
N PRO A 345 -37.08 -36.89 17.87
CA PRO A 345 -36.34 -38.10 17.56
C PRO A 345 -35.82 -38.14 16.12
N ALA A 346 -34.74 -38.89 15.89
CA ALA A 346 -34.23 -39.14 14.55
C ALA A 346 -35.20 -40.02 13.74
N TRP A 347 -35.60 -39.59 12.55
CA TRP A 347 -36.44 -40.38 11.63
C TRP A 347 -35.65 -41.11 10.53
N VAL A 348 -34.33 -41.25 10.72
CA VAL A 348 -33.45 -42.01 9.82
C VAL A 348 -33.24 -43.41 10.40
N GLU A 349 -33.74 -44.43 9.71
CA GLU A 349 -33.55 -45.83 10.08
C GLU A 349 -32.15 -46.31 9.67
N VAL A 350 -31.33 -46.77 10.62
CA VAL A 350 -30.00 -47.31 10.34
C VAL A 350 -30.04 -48.84 10.36
N ARG A 351 -29.61 -49.47 9.26
CA ARG A 351 -29.56 -50.93 9.09
C ARG A 351 -28.15 -51.39 8.79
N ARG A 352 -27.76 -52.54 9.35
CA ARG A 352 -26.47 -53.19 9.10
C ARG A 352 -26.72 -54.65 8.73
N ARG A 353 -26.41 -55.01 7.49
CA ARG A 353 -26.74 -56.34 6.92
C ARG A 353 -28.25 -56.62 7.01
N GLY A 354 -29.07 -55.60 6.78
CA GLY A 354 -30.53 -55.68 6.88
C GLY A 354 -31.10 -55.70 8.31
N HIS A 355 -30.28 -55.70 9.37
CA HIS A 355 -30.75 -55.61 10.76
C HIS A 355 -30.79 -54.17 11.26
N LEU A 356 -31.88 -53.77 11.92
CA LEU A 356 -32.02 -52.45 12.53
C LEU A 356 -31.01 -52.26 13.67
N VAL A 357 -30.28 -51.14 13.65
CA VAL A 357 -29.32 -50.76 14.68
C VAL A 357 -29.97 -49.74 15.62
N HIS A 358 -29.92 -50.00 16.93
CA HIS A 358 -30.40 -49.05 17.93
C HIS A 358 -29.41 -47.89 18.10
N ILE A 359 -29.88 -46.65 17.95
CA ILE A 359 -29.08 -45.43 18.12
C ILE A 359 -29.54 -44.70 19.39
N PRO A 360 -28.69 -44.57 20.43
CA PRO A 360 -29.02 -43.80 21.62
C PRO A 360 -29.15 -42.29 21.29
N PRO A 361 -30.30 -41.64 21.54
CA PRO A 361 -30.51 -40.24 21.16
C PRO A 361 -29.54 -39.25 21.83
N LEU A 362 -29.19 -39.49 23.10
CA LEU A 362 -28.29 -38.62 23.86
C LEU A 362 -26.85 -38.67 23.32
N GLU A 363 -26.39 -39.86 22.93
CA GLU A 363 -25.05 -40.05 22.37
C GLU A 363 -24.95 -39.43 20.96
N LEU A 364 -26.00 -39.59 20.16
CA LEU A 364 -26.11 -38.92 18.86
C LEU A 364 -26.07 -37.39 19.01
N ARG A 365 -26.84 -36.81 19.94
CA ARG A 365 -26.84 -35.36 20.21
C ARG A 365 -25.46 -34.87 20.66
N ARG A 366 -24.82 -35.58 21.59
CA ARG A 366 -23.45 -35.25 22.04
C ARG A 366 -22.47 -35.26 20.87
N ARG A 367 -22.53 -36.29 20.02
CA ARG A 367 -21.66 -36.39 18.85
C ARG A 367 -21.90 -35.27 17.83
N LEU A 368 -23.16 -34.89 17.60
CA LEU A 368 -23.50 -33.74 16.75
C LEU A 368 -22.95 -32.43 17.33
N ASN A 369 -23.07 -32.20 18.64
CA ASN A 369 -22.49 -31.04 19.31
C ASN A 369 -20.94 -31.04 19.21
N ASP A 370 -20.30 -32.20 19.32
CA ASP A 370 -18.85 -32.35 19.14
C ASP A 370 -18.43 -31.98 17.71
N LEU A 371 -19.16 -32.44 16.69
CA LEU A 371 -18.91 -32.10 15.28
C LEU A 371 -19.06 -30.59 15.02
N GLN A 372 -20.08 -29.98 15.60
CA GLN A 372 -20.33 -28.53 15.52
C GLN A 372 -19.20 -27.72 16.18
N THR A 373 -18.75 -28.12 17.37
CA THR A 373 -17.65 -27.48 18.10
C THR A 373 -16.32 -27.68 17.38
N ALA A 374 -16.09 -28.87 16.83
CA ALA A 374 -14.91 -29.19 16.03
C ALA A 374 -14.85 -28.35 14.73
N GLY A 375 -16.00 -27.96 14.16
CA GLY A 375 -16.08 -27.06 13.01
C GLY A 375 -15.45 -25.69 13.26
N ARG A 376 -15.67 -25.10 14.44
CA ARG A 376 -15.03 -23.83 14.86
C ARG A 376 -13.51 -23.97 14.94
N ALA A 377 -13.02 -25.03 15.59
CA ALA A 377 -11.59 -25.32 15.69
C ALA A 377 -10.96 -25.70 14.33
N ARG A 378 -11.76 -26.24 13.39
CA ARG A 378 -11.31 -26.56 12.03
C ARG A 378 -11.02 -25.30 11.22
N ARG A 379 -11.85 -24.25 11.33
CA ARG A 379 -11.60 -22.95 10.66
C ARG A 379 -10.24 -22.37 11.03
N SER A 380 -9.94 -22.23 12.33
CA SER A 380 -8.66 -21.69 12.80
C SER A 380 -7.47 -22.54 12.35
N ARG A 381 -7.58 -23.87 12.43
CA ARG A 381 -6.55 -24.79 11.92
C ARG A 381 -6.34 -24.67 10.41
N GLN A 382 -7.42 -24.53 9.64
CA GLN A 382 -7.38 -24.37 8.19
C GLN A 382 -6.70 -23.06 7.78
N GLN A 383 -6.98 -21.97 8.50
CA GLN A 383 -6.29 -20.68 8.30
C GLN A 383 -4.78 -20.81 8.53
N ALA A 384 -4.38 -21.45 9.64
CA ALA A 384 -2.96 -21.64 9.96
C ALA A 384 -2.25 -22.55 8.94
N ASP A 385 -2.88 -23.65 8.52
CA ASP A 385 -2.35 -24.55 7.49
C ASP A 385 -2.21 -23.84 6.14
N GLN A 386 -3.23 -23.08 5.72
CA GLN A 386 -3.17 -22.30 4.49
C GLN A 386 -2.03 -21.27 4.52
N ALA A 387 -1.87 -20.53 5.62
CA ALA A 387 -0.79 -19.56 5.78
C ALA A 387 0.59 -20.22 5.74
N SER A 388 0.77 -21.34 6.45
CA SER A 388 2.03 -22.09 6.45
C SER A 388 2.39 -22.64 5.07
N ARG A 389 1.41 -23.15 4.32
CA ARG A 389 1.61 -23.64 2.96
C ARG A 389 1.92 -22.52 1.98
N ALA A 390 1.28 -21.36 2.13
CA ALA A 390 1.59 -20.19 1.31
C ALA A 390 3.03 -19.70 1.53
N ASP A 391 3.51 -19.68 2.78
CA ASP A 391 4.91 -19.35 3.11
C ASP A 391 5.90 -20.36 2.50
N ALA A 392 5.56 -21.66 2.53
CA ALA A 392 6.40 -22.71 1.97
C ALA A 392 6.61 -22.60 0.44
N LEU A 393 5.77 -21.83 -0.27
CA LEU A 393 5.94 -21.56 -1.71
C LEU A 393 6.99 -20.48 -1.99
N LEU A 394 7.41 -19.70 -0.99
CA LEU A 394 8.33 -18.60 -1.19
C LEU A 394 9.78 -19.09 -1.37
N PRO A 395 10.51 -18.55 -2.37
CA PRO A 395 11.93 -18.84 -2.52
C PRO A 395 12.73 -18.55 -1.25
N ARG A 396 13.64 -19.46 -0.88
CA ARG A 396 14.58 -19.24 0.23
C ARG A 396 15.99 -19.11 -0.32
N GLY A 397 16.75 -18.17 0.24
CA GLY A 397 18.13 -17.90 -0.16
C GLY A 397 19.10 -18.10 0.99
N VAL A 398 20.34 -18.44 0.66
CA VAL A 398 21.43 -18.53 1.64
C VAL A 398 22.23 -17.24 1.60
N HIS A 399 22.41 -16.61 2.76
CA HIS A 399 23.24 -15.42 2.88
C HIS A 399 24.70 -15.79 2.72
N ARG A 400 25.39 -15.08 1.83
CA ARG A 400 26.80 -15.26 1.53
C ARG A 400 27.54 -13.93 1.72
N ASP A 401 28.74 -14.02 2.26
CA ASP A 401 29.70 -12.90 2.21
C ASP A 401 30.36 -12.89 0.83
N LEU A 402 29.78 -12.10 -0.07
CA LEU A 402 30.24 -11.91 -1.44
C LEU A 402 31.28 -10.79 -1.54
N GLY A 403 31.45 -9.97 -0.51
CA GLY A 403 32.38 -8.84 -0.49
C GLY A 403 33.80 -9.22 -0.10
N SER A 404 34.02 -10.34 0.58
CA SER A 404 35.37 -10.75 0.99
C SER A 404 36.31 -10.90 -0.21
N TYR A 405 37.43 -10.17 -0.20
CA TYR A 405 38.43 -10.15 -1.27
C TYR A 405 39.75 -10.77 -0.82
N TYR A 406 40.29 -11.67 -1.64
CA TYR A 406 41.61 -12.27 -1.47
C TYR A 406 42.54 -11.80 -2.60
N SER A 407 43.66 -11.17 -2.23
CA SER A 407 44.59 -10.56 -3.20
C SER A 407 45.24 -11.60 -4.11
N VAL A 408 45.29 -11.30 -5.41
CA VAL A 408 45.98 -12.17 -6.40
C VAL A 408 47.49 -12.16 -6.21
N GLN A 409 48.04 -11.18 -5.48
CA GLN A 409 49.46 -11.11 -5.13
C GLN A 409 49.94 -12.33 -4.35
N HIS A 410 49.05 -13.00 -3.62
CA HIS A 410 49.38 -14.22 -2.89
C HIS A 410 49.48 -15.46 -3.78
N HIS A 411 48.96 -15.40 -5.01
CA HIS A 411 49.05 -16.48 -6.00
C HIS A 411 50.29 -16.36 -6.90
N LEU A 412 50.95 -15.21 -6.90
CA LEU A 412 52.19 -15.01 -7.65
C LEU A 412 53.34 -15.86 -7.06
N PRO A 413 54.26 -16.34 -7.91
CA PRO A 413 55.45 -17.05 -7.45
C PRO A 413 56.23 -16.25 -6.39
N ALA A 414 56.78 -16.95 -5.39
CA ALA A 414 57.46 -16.32 -4.26
C ALA A 414 58.64 -15.39 -4.66
N ILE A 415 59.24 -15.62 -5.84
CA ILE A 415 60.32 -14.79 -6.40
C ILE A 415 59.92 -13.32 -6.62
N TYR A 416 58.62 -13.03 -6.80
CA TYR A 416 58.11 -11.66 -6.92
C TYR A 416 58.13 -10.90 -5.58
N GLY A 417 58.21 -11.61 -4.45
CA GLY A 417 58.26 -11.00 -3.11
C GLY A 417 56.98 -10.31 -2.65
N LEU A 418 55.84 -10.55 -3.33
CA LEU A 418 54.56 -9.88 -3.05
C LEU A 418 53.66 -10.63 -2.06
N GLY A 419 53.67 -11.97 -2.10
CA GLY A 419 52.82 -12.81 -1.27
C GLY A 419 53.25 -12.88 0.20
N ARG A 420 52.65 -13.79 0.98
CA ARG A 420 52.80 -13.90 2.44
C ARG A 420 54.22 -13.86 3.01
N TYR A 421 55.20 -14.34 2.25
CA TYR A 421 56.60 -14.42 2.70
C TYR A 421 57.36 -13.11 2.51
N GLY A 422 56.86 -12.22 1.66
CA GLY A 422 57.48 -10.93 1.37
C GLY A 422 58.93 -11.05 0.88
N VAL A 423 59.69 -9.98 1.10
CA VAL A 423 61.13 -9.94 0.89
C VAL A 423 61.83 -10.04 2.26
N PRO A 424 62.92 -10.83 2.40
CA PRO A 424 63.70 -10.87 3.63
C PRO A 424 64.13 -9.49 4.10
N SER A 425 64.12 -9.24 5.41
CA SER A 425 64.54 -7.95 6.00
C SER A 425 66.02 -7.62 5.73
N SER A 426 66.83 -8.64 5.40
CA SER A 426 68.24 -8.49 5.01
C SER A 426 68.45 -8.08 3.55
N ALA A 427 67.39 -7.96 2.74
CA ALA A 427 67.53 -7.62 1.33
C ALA A 427 67.92 -6.14 1.13
N PRO A 428 68.60 -5.80 0.02
CA PRO A 428 68.96 -4.41 -0.27
C PRO A 428 67.72 -3.49 -0.35
N PRO A 429 67.82 -2.21 0.08
CA PRO A 429 66.71 -1.25 0.03
C PRO A 429 66.05 -1.12 -1.36
N GLN A 430 66.83 -1.29 -2.44
CA GLN A 430 66.33 -1.25 -3.81
C GLN A 430 65.34 -2.39 -4.11
N VAL A 431 65.53 -3.56 -3.51
CA VAL A 431 64.62 -4.71 -3.68
C VAL A 431 63.29 -4.40 -2.99
N HIS A 432 63.33 -3.88 -1.76
CA HIS A 432 62.13 -3.43 -1.05
C HIS A 432 61.38 -2.34 -1.82
N ALA A 433 62.10 -1.38 -2.44
CA ALA A 433 61.48 -0.34 -3.26
C ALA A 433 60.80 -0.89 -4.52
N ARG A 434 61.45 -1.81 -5.24
CA ARG A 434 60.87 -2.46 -6.44
C ARG A 434 59.61 -3.27 -6.10
N VAL A 435 59.63 -4.01 -4.98
CA VAL A 435 58.45 -4.76 -4.53
C VAL A 435 57.32 -3.83 -4.13
N LYS A 436 57.60 -2.70 -3.47
CA LYS A 436 56.59 -1.66 -3.20
C LYS A 436 55.97 -1.09 -4.49
N GLN A 437 56.80 -0.83 -5.51
CA GLN A 437 56.30 -0.37 -6.82
C GLN A 437 55.40 -1.40 -7.50
N LEU A 438 55.82 -2.66 -7.53
CA LEU A 438 55.03 -3.73 -8.15
C LEU A 438 53.73 -3.99 -7.37
N LYS A 439 53.78 -3.93 -6.03
CA LYS A 439 52.60 -4.00 -5.15
C LYS A 439 51.60 -2.90 -5.47
N ALA A 440 52.05 -1.65 -5.59
CA ALA A 440 51.19 -0.54 -5.99
C ALA A 440 50.58 -0.75 -7.39
N TYR A 441 51.38 -1.26 -8.35
CA TYR A 441 50.91 -1.56 -9.71
C TYR A 441 49.80 -2.63 -9.72
N MET A 442 49.96 -3.70 -8.94
CA MET A 442 48.95 -4.76 -8.85
C MET A 442 47.65 -4.27 -8.20
N VAL A 443 47.74 -3.50 -7.12
CA VAL A 443 46.57 -2.96 -6.42
C VAL A 443 45.67 -2.12 -7.33
N LEU A 444 46.22 -1.38 -8.31
CA LEU A 444 45.42 -0.63 -9.29
C LEU A 444 44.44 -1.52 -10.06
N HIS A 445 44.84 -2.74 -10.39
CA HIS A 445 44.02 -3.70 -11.14
C HIS A 445 43.10 -4.49 -10.20
N GLU A 446 43.63 -4.90 -9.05
CA GLU A 446 42.88 -5.62 -8.01
C GLU A 446 41.73 -4.79 -7.45
N GLN A 447 41.90 -3.45 -7.38
CA GLN A 447 40.86 -2.54 -6.92
C GLN A 447 39.59 -2.62 -7.78
N LEU A 448 39.70 -2.95 -9.07
CA LEU A 448 38.54 -3.17 -9.95
C LEU A 448 37.80 -4.47 -9.59
N ILE A 449 38.53 -5.53 -9.23
CA ILE A 449 37.95 -6.80 -8.80
C ILE A 449 37.24 -6.62 -7.45
N ALA A 450 37.91 -6.02 -6.48
CA ALA A 450 37.34 -5.69 -5.17
C ALA A 450 36.09 -4.79 -5.33
N GLN A 451 36.13 -3.81 -6.23
CA GLN A 451 34.97 -2.99 -6.55
C GLN A 451 33.80 -3.80 -7.11
N GLY A 452 34.06 -4.77 -8.00
CA GLY A 452 33.04 -5.68 -8.53
C GLY A 452 32.38 -6.54 -7.45
N LEU A 453 33.17 -7.07 -6.51
CA LEU A 453 32.68 -7.82 -5.35
C LEU A 453 31.81 -6.94 -4.43
N ALA A 454 32.22 -5.69 -4.21
CA ALA A 454 31.42 -4.73 -3.44
C ALA A 454 30.05 -4.45 -4.09
N GLN A 455 29.97 -4.35 -5.43
CA GLN A 455 28.70 -4.23 -6.13
C GLN A 455 27.85 -5.49 -5.98
N LEU A 456 28.46 -6.66 -6.12
CA LEU A 456 27.75 -7.94 -6.02
C LEU A 456 27.16 -8.15 -4.63
N GLN A 457 27.91 -7.82 -3.58
CA GLN A 457 27.45 -7.85 -2.18
C GLN A 457 26.26 -6.91 -1.93
N ALA A 458 26.21 -5.80 -2.67
CA ALA A 458 25.21 -4.76 -2.49
C ALA A 458 24.04 -4.83 -3.48
N MET A 459 23.93 -5.92 -4.26
CA MET A 459 22.84 -6.13 -5.22
C MET A 459 21.47 -5.93 -4.56
N ARG A 460 21.26 -6.48 -3.35
CA ARG A 460 20.03 -6.28 -2.56
C ARG A 460 19.73 -4.80 -2.30
N SER A 461 20.74 -4.00 -1.97
CA SER A 461 20.60 -2.58 -1.64
C SER A 461 20.31 -1.73 -2.88
N LEU A 462 20.78 -2.17 -4.06
CA LEU A 462 20.43 -1.53 -5.33
C LEU A 462 18.93 -1.63 -5.64
N PHE A 463 18.33 -2.78 -5.40
CA PHE A 463 16.89 -3.01 -5.63
C PHE A 463 16.00 -2.61 -4.44
N ALA A 464 16.56 -2.44 -3.24
CA ALA A 464 15.78 -2.04 -2.07
C ALA A 464 15.07 -0.68 -2.26
N ILE A 465 13.82 -0.58 -1.82
CA ILE A 465 12.99 0.64 -1.91
C ILE A 465 13.19 1.60 -0.72
N ASP A 466 14.24 1.40 0.08
CA ASP A 466 14.51 2.13 1.33
C ASP A 466 14.54 3.65 1.09
N ARG A 467 13.45 4.31 1.52
CA ARG A 467 13.22 5.77 1.55
C ARG A 467 13.84 6.58 0.39
N GLY A 468 13.86 6.04 -0.82
CA GLY A 468 14.43 6.73 -1.98
C GLY A 468 15.96 6.90 -1.94
N SER A 469 16.70 6.02 -1.26
CA SER A 469 18.16 6.02 -1.22
C SER A 469 18.77 6.15 -2.62
N ARG A 470 19.71 7.09 -2.76
CA ARG A 470 20.36 7.41 -4.05
C ARG A 470 21.63 6.61 -4.30
N GLN A 471 22.13 5.89 -3.30
CA GLN A 471 23.39 5.17 -3.44
C GLN A 471 23.21 4.00 -4.41
N THR A 472 24.02 3.96 -5.46
CA THR A 472 24.00 2.86 -6.45
C THR A 472 25.35 2.26 -6.74
N LEU A 473 26.37 2.74 -6.04
CA LEU A 473 27.72 2.25 -6.08
C LEU A 473 28.23 2.04 -4.65
N TRP A 474 28.91 0.92 -4.43
CA TRP A 474 29.61 0.58 -3.20
C TRP A 474 31.08 0.40 -3.48
N THR A 475 31.94 0.92 -2.61
CA THR A 475 33.38 0.80 -2.77
C THR A 475 33.96 -0.06 -1.68
N GLN A 476 35.02 -0.78 -2.03
CA GLN A 476 35.81 -1.58 -1.10
C GLN A 476 37.28 -1.25 -1.33
N PRO A 477 37.84 -0.25 -0.62
CA PRO A 477 39.27 0.02 -0.73
C PRO A 477 40.07 -1.18 -0.25
N ILE A 478 41.13 -1.54 -0.97
CA ILE A 478 42.05 -2.60 -0.56
C ILE A 478 42.94 -2.06 0.57
N GLY A 479 42.96 -2.76 1.70
CA GLY A 479 43.69 -2.34 2.90
C GLY A 479 44.84 -3.27 3.28
N GLU A 480 45.38 -3.02 4.47
CA GLU A 480 46.48 -3.77 5.07
C GLU A 480 46.14 -5.26 5.26
N ASP A 481 44.87 -5.57 5.53
CA ASP A 481 44.40 -6.94 5.77
C ASP A 481 44.50 -7.82 4.52
N GLN A 482 44.27 -7.25 3.33
CA GLN A 482 44.35 -7.99 2.07
C GLN A 482 45.77 -7.96 1.51
N VAL A 483 46.46 -6.81 1.62
CA VAL A 483 47.79 -6.57 1.09
C VAL A 483 48.69 -5.95 2.17
N PRO A 484 49.56 -6.74 2.81
CA PRO A 484 50.45 -6.24 3.86
C PRO A 484 51.41 -5.15 3.37
N GLY A 485 51.63 -4.11 4.16
CA GLY A 485 52.48 -2.95 3.87
C GLY A 485 51.88 -1.94 2.91
N LEU A 486 50.60 -2.06 2.56
CA LEU A 486 49.91 -1.17 1.62
C LEU A 486 49.57 0.18 2.25
N GLN A 487 49.32 0.23 3.57
CA GLN A 487 48.98 1.48 4.25
C GLN A 487 50.06 2.55 4.07
N ALA A 488 51.32 2.14 4.01
CA ALA A 488 52.47 3.04 3.79
C ALA A 488 52.57 3.61 2.36
N LEU A 489 51.78 3.08 1.42
CA LEU A 489 51.76 3.52 0.02
C LEU A 489 50.61 4.51 -0.26
N TYR A 490 49.63 4.62 0.63
CA TYR A 490 48.53 5.59 0.51
C TYR A 490 48.95 6.99 0.97
N LEU A 491 48.61 8.00 0.17
CA LEU A 491 48.87 9.42 0.49
C LEU A 491 47.83 10.03 1.43
N SER A 492 46.65 9.43 1.50
CA SER A 492 45.53 9.85 2.34
C SER A 492 44.68 8.63 2.67
N ASP A 493 43.75 8.77 3.60
CA ASP A 493 42.82 7.70 3.95
C ASP A 493 42.07 7.18 2.70
N PRO A 494 42.22 5.87 2.35
CA PRO A 494 41.56 5.26 1.20
C PRO A 494 40.04 5.39 1.25
N ALA A 495 39.44 5.34 2.44
CA ALA A 495 37.99 5.46 2.61
C ALA A 495 37.51 6.87 2.24
N ALA A 496 38.23 7.90 2.68
CA ALA A 496 37.95 9.30 2.32
C ALA A 496 38.11 9.56 0.81
N ILE A 497 39.16 8.99 0.19
CA ILE A 497 39.36 9.08 -1.26
C ILE A 497 38.17 8.43 -1.99
N ALA A 498 37.81 7.20 -1.62
CA ALA A 498 36.71 6.48 -2.24
C ALA A 498 35.40 7.25 -2.14
N GLN A 499 35.08 7.81 -0.97
CA GLN A 499 33.87 8.60 -0.75
C GLN A 499 33.83 9.87 -1.62
N SER A 500 34.95 10.61 -1.70
CA SER A 500 35.03 11.84 -2.50
C SER A 500 34.89 11.58 -4.00
N GLN A 501 35.47 10.50 -4.52
CA GLN A 501 35.36 10.14 -5.92
C GLN A 501 33.96 9.61 -6.27
N LEU A 502 33.33 8.86 -5.37
CA LEU A 502 31.98 8.33 -5.57
C LEU A 502 30.96 9.46 -5.72
N GLN A 503 31.04 10.49 -4.88
CA GLN A 503 30.18 11.67 -4.96
C GLN A 503 30.31 12.41 -6.31
N ARG A 504 31.51 12.41 -6.90
CA ARG A 504 31.78 13.09 -8.17
C ARG A 504 31.34 12.28 -9.39
N LEU A 505 31.41 10.95 -9.31
CA LEU A 505 31.23 10.05 -10.46
C LEU A 505 29.87 9.34 -10.48
N ASP A 506 29.15 9.26 -9.35
CA ASP A 506 27.87 8.56 -9.28
C ASP A 506 26.70 9.42 -9.76
N SER A 507 26.13 9.07 -10.92
CA SER A 507 24.78 9.51 -11.33
C SER A 507 23.71 8.62 -10.67
N GLY A 508 23.79 8.49 -9.35
CA GLY A 508 23.09 7.46 -8.58
C GLY A 508 21.57 7.47 -8.78
N THR A 509 20.98 8.67 -8.85
CA THR A 509 19.55 8.86 -9.08
C THR A 509 19.06 8.18 -10.36
N ALA A 510 19.76 8.36 -11.49
CA ALA A 510 19.33 7.82 -12.77
C ALA A 510 19.39 6.29 -12.80
N ARG A 511 20.41 5.70 -12.17
CA ARG A 511 20.56 4.24 -12.07
C ARG A 511 19.54 3.64 -11.11
N LYS A 512 19.33 4.27 -9.95
CA LYS A 512 18.32 3.85 -8.98
C LYS A 512 16.94 3.87 -9.62
N ARG A 513 16.63 4.94 -10.37
CA ARG A 513 15.38 5.05 -11.13
C ARG A 513 15.16 3.85 -12.06
N ARG A 514 16.18 3.42 -12.81
CA ARG A 514 16.08 2.24 -13.69
C ARG A 514 15.85 0.94 -12.91
N ALA A 515 16.50 0.78 -11.75
CA ALA A 515 16.27 -0.38 -10.89
C ALA A 515 14.82 -0.43 -10.38
N LEU A 516 14.27 0.72 -9.96
CA LEU A 516 12.86 0.82 -9.56
C LEU A 516 11.91 0.63 -10.75
N ASP A 517 12.25 1.14 -11.94
CA ASP A 517 11.46 0.90 -13.17
C ASP A 517 11.41 -0.59 -13.53
N HIS A 518 12.50 -1.33 -13.32
CA HIS A 518 12.50 -2.79 -13.49
C HIS A 518 11.54 -3.47 -12.52
N LEU A 519 11.53 -3.07 -11.23
CA LEU A 519 10.58 -3.62 -10.26
C LEU A 519 9.12 -3.28 -10.60
N LEU A 520 8.86 -2.07 -11.10
CA LEU A 520 7.51 -1.69 -11.58
C LEU A 520 7.06 -2.58 -12.74
N ALA A 521 7.97 -2.84 -13.68
CA ALA A 521 7.69 -3.68 -14.84
C ALA A 521 7.35 -5.13 -14.48
N LEU A 522 7.90 -5.68 -13.39
CA LEU A 522 7.51 -7.00 -12.86
C LEU A 522 6.02 -7.09 -12.51
N HIS A 523 5.43 -5.95 -12.12
CA HIS A 523 4.01 -5.83 -11.77
C HIS A 523 3.16 -5.30 -12.93
N GLY A 524 3.73 -5.16 -14.14
CA GLY A 524 3.03 -4.62 -15.31
C GLY A 524 2.70 -3.13 -15.22
N GLU A 525 3.31 -2.39 -14.29
CA GLU A 525 3.03 -0.97 -14.06
C GLU A 525 4.16 -0.09 -14.63
N THR A 526 3.80 1.14 -15.00
CA THR A 526 4.76 2.18 -15.41
C THR A 526 4.42 3.48 -14.69
N TYR A 527 5.43 4.15 -14.14
CA TYR A 527 5.22 5.38 -13.37
C TYR A 527 6.09 6.51 -13.94
N THR A 528 5.53 7.22 -14.93
CA THR A 528 6.20 8.31 -15.64
C THR A 528 6.06 9.63 -14.88
N GLN A 529 7.16 10.11 -14.30
CA GLN A 529 7.16 11.36 -13.53
C GLN A 529 7.71 12.56 -14.32
N ASN A 530 7.96 12.42 -15.62
CA ASN A 530 8.49 13.52 -16.44
C ASN A 530 7.55 14.73 -16.42
N SER A 531 6.23 14.49 -16.52
CA SER A 531 5.22 15.54 -16.44
C SER A 531 5.20 16.26 -15.09
N MET A 532 5.63 15.61 -14.00
CA MET A 532 5.65 16.25 -12.67
C MET A 532 6.76 17.29 -12.52
N ARG A 533 7.86 17.15 -13.26
CA ARG A 533 9.05 18.03 -13.17
C ARG A 533 8.68 19.48 -13.43
N GLN A 534 7.77 19.74 -14.37
CA GLN A 534 7.36 21.10 -14.75
C GLN A 534 6.56 21.83 -13.66
N PHE A 535 5.96 21.10 -12.69
CA PHE A 535 5.13 21.69 -11.65
C PHE A 535 5.90 21.95 -10.34
N CYS A 536 7.09 21.37 -10.21
CA CYS A 536 7.93 21.42 -9.02
C CYS A 536 9.08 22.44 -9.16
N THR A 537 8.90 23.52 -9.92
CA THR A 537 9.92 24.55 -10.20
C THR A 537 10.41 25.30 -8.96
N HIS A 538 9.67 25.20 -7.84
CA HIS A 538 10.07 25.75 -6.54
C HIS A 538 11.12 24.89 -5.81
N LEU A 539 11.29 23.63 -6.22
CA LEU A 539 12.31 22.72 -5.70
C LEU A 539 13.63 22.88 -6.45
N LEU A 540 14.73 22.63 -5.74
CA LEU A 540 16.05 22.50 -6.35
C LEU A 540 16.13 21.18 -7.14
N HIS A 541 17.08 21.08 -8.07
CA HIS A 541 17.26 19.87 -8.91
C HIS A 541 17.37 18.60 -8.06
N ASP A 542 18.23 18.62 -7.05
CA ASP A 542 18.36 17.48 -6.14
C ASP A 542 17.07 17.22 -5.35
N GLU A 543 16.46 18.24 -4.74
CA GLU A 543 15.22 18.04 -3.97
C GLU A 543 14.11 17.41 -4.84
N LEU A 544 14.02 17.83 -6.10
CA LEU A 544 13.13 17.24 -7.10
C LEU A 544 13.48 15.77 -7.37
N GLU A 545 14.74 15.44 -7.66
CA GLU A 545 15.16 14.05 -7.88
C GLU A 545 14.87 13.13 -6.68
N SER A 546 15.07 13.63 -5.44
CA SER A 546 14.69 12.89 -4.23
C SER A 546 13.19 12.67 -4.16
N LEU A 547 12.39 13.73 -4.34
CA LEU A 547 10.94 13.64 -4.31
C LEU A 547 10.43 12.62 -5.34
N LEU A 548 10.99 12.61 -6.55
CA LEU A 548 10.61 11.68 -7.59
C LEU A 548 10.93 10.23 -7.21
N LEU A 549 12.14 9.97 -6.69
CA LEU A 549 12.54 8.64 -6.20
C LEU A 549 11.69 8.18 -5.02
N GLU A 550 11.42 9.05 -4.05
CA GLU A 550 10.56 8.77 -2.89
C GLU A 550 9.14 8.39 -3.33
N ASN A 551 8.55 9.15 -4.25
CA ASN A 551 7.22 8.87 -4.80
C ASN A 551 7.18 7.53 -5.53
N LYS A 552 8.23 7.21 -6.30
CA LYS A 552 8.33 5.91 -7.00
C LYS A 552 8.52 4.75 -6.02
N ALA A 553 9.33 4.94 -4.99
CA ALA A 553 9.50 3.96 -3.92
C ALA A 553 8.20 3.75 -3.12
N ALA A 554 7.43 4.82 -2.87
CA ALA A 554 6.12 4.74 -2.24
C ALA A 554 5.11 3.97 -3.10
N TRP A 555 5.09 4.22 -4.42
CA TRP A 555 4.27 3.46 -5.36
C TRP A 555 4.61 1.97 -5.32
N LEU A 556 5.90 1.62 -5.38
CA LEU A 556 6.36 0.23 -5.31
C LEU A 556 6.00 -0.44 -3.99
N ARG A 557 6.19 0.25 -2.86
CA ARG A 557 5.83 -0.27 -1.53
C ARG A 557 4.36 -0.67 -1.48
N ASP A 558 3.51 0.16 -2.06
CA ASP A 558 2.06 0.05 -1.95
C ASP A 558 1.42 -0.62 -3.17
N ILE A 559 2.22 -1.13 -4.12
CA ILE A 559 1.76 -1.51 -5.46
C ILE A 559 0.58 -2.48 -5.43
N VAL A 560 0.62 -3.49 -4.56
CA VAL A 560 -0.46 -4.47 -4.38
C VAL A 560 -1.76 -3.76 -3.99
N THR A 561 -1.71 -2.84 -3.03
CA THR A 561 -2.90 -2.08 -2.62
C THR A 561 -3.36 -1.11 -3.71
N LEU A 562 -2.44 -0.47 -4.43
CA LEU A 562 -2.77 0.49 -5.48
C LEU A 562 -3.38 -0.14 -6.74
N THR A 563 -3.09 -1.41 -6.99
CA THR A 563 -3.66 -2.17 -8.11
C THR A 563 -4.92 -2.93 -7.70
N ARG A 564 -4.89 -3.67 -6.58
CA ARG A 564 -6.02 -4.44 -6.06
C ARG A 564 -7.16 -3.54 -5.58
N ASP A 565 -6.84 -2.54 -4.76
CA ASP A 565 -7.82 -1.71 -4.05
C ASP A 565 -8.11 -0.40 -4.81
N ARG A 566 -7.88 -0.36 -6.14
CA ARG A 566 -8.12 0.84 -6.99
C ARG A 566 -9.54 1.41 -6.88
N ALA A 567 -10.52 0.53 -6.70
CA ALA A 567 -11.93 0.89 -6.59
C ALA A 567 -12.38 1.03 -5.13
N ALA A 568 -11.50 0.86 -4.14
CA ALA A 568 -11.87 0.87 -2.73
C ALA A 568 -12.45 2.22 -2.30
N GLY A 569 -13.56 2.15 -1.58
CA GLY A 569 -14.06 3.25 -0.78
C GLY A 569 -13.47 3.23 0.63
N VAL A 570 -13.72 4.29 1.40
CA VAL A 570 -13.40 4.36 2.83
C VAL A 570 -14.22 3.34 3.62
N ASP A 571 -13.60 2.66 4.59
CA ASP A 571 -14.28 1.84 5.59
C ASP A 571 -14.93 2.76 6.62
N LEU A 572 -16.27 2.81 6.58
CA LEU A 572 -17.07 3.70 7.42
C LEU A 572 -17.23 3.21 8.86
N GLY A 573 -16.84 1.97 9.15
CA GLY A 573 -16.79 1.41 10.50
C GLY A 573 -15.51 1.75 11.27
N ARG A 574 -14.59 2.51 10.65
CA ARG A 574 -13.30 2.90 11.21
C ARG A 574 -13.07 4.40 11.01
N PRO A 575 -12.31 5.06 11.90
CA PRO A 575 -11.93 6.45 11.67
C PRO A 575 -11.11 6.56 10.36
N SER A 576 -11.38 7.59 9.56
CA SER A 576 -10.61 7.93 8.35
C SER A 576 -9.85 9.25 8.48
N TRP A 577 -10.44 10.23 9.18
CA TRP A 577 -9.86 11.56 9.34
C TRP A 577 -8.54 11.52 10.12
N GLY A 578 -7.46 11.94 9.48
CA GLY A 578 -6.09 11.90 10.00
C GLY A 578 -5.47 10.50 10.06
N GLN A 579 -6.11 9.47 9.50
CA GLN A 579 -5.64 8.09 9.53
C GLN A 579 -4.99 7.69 8.20
N THR A 580 -3.80 7.10 8.26
CA THR A 580 -3.03 6.75 7.04
C THR A 580 -3.46 5.44 6.39
N ASP A 581 -4.24 4.62 7.11
CA ASP A 581 -4.60 3.25 6.74
C ASP A 581 -6.07 3.09 6.29
N ASN A 582 -6.85 4.17 6.31
CA ASN A 582 -8.26 4.18 5.89
C ASN A 582 -8.54 5.35 4.92
N CYS A 583 -8.16 5.17 3.65
CA CYS A 583 -8.31 6.14 2.59
C CYS A 583 -8.84 5.44 1.32
N SER A 584 -9.62 6.15 0.50
CA SER A 584 -10.12 5.57 -0.75
C SER A 584 -8.98 5.25 -1.73
N GLY A 585 -9.15 4.19 -2.53
CA GLY A 585 -8.17 3.78 -3.54
C GLY A 585 -7.86 4.87 -4.56
N LEU A 586 -8.92 5.58 -5.01
CA LEU A 586 -8.81 6.73 -5.90
C LEU A 586 -7.95 7.84 -5.28
N GLN A 587 -8.25 8.23 -4.04
CA GLN A 587 -7.52 9.30 -3.35
C GLN A 587 -6.04 8.95 -3.17
N ARG A 588 -5.75 7.72 -2.73
CA ARG A 588 -4.37 7.26 -2.54
C ARG A 588 -3.60 7.26 -3.86
N ARG A 589 -4.15 6.62 -4.90
CA ARG A 589 -3.51 6.50 -6.22
C ARG A 589 -3.33 7.85 -6.88
N ALA A 590 -4.36 8.69 -6.89
CA ALA A 590 -4.29 10.03 -7.48
C ALA A 590 -3.27 10.90 -6.73
N SER A 591 -3.27 10.88 -5.40
CA SER A 591 -2.31 11.68 -4.62
C SER A 591 -0.86 11.35 -4.97
N LEU A 592 -0.52 10.06 -5.12
CA LEU A 592 0.81 9.64 -5.55
C LEU A 592 1.13 10.08 -6.98
N LEU A 593 0.19 9.96 -7.93
CA LEU A 593 0.37 10.43 -9.31
C LEU A 593 0.56 11.96 -9.40
N LEU A 594 -0.07 12.71 -8.49
CA LEU A 594 0.04 14.17 -8.38
C LEU A 594 1.28 14.62 -7.59
N GLY A 595 2.01 13.69 -6.98
CA GLY A 595 3.21 13.95 -6.19
C GLY A 595 2.95 14.49 -4.79
N PHE A 596 1.74 14.32 -4.26
CA PHE A 596 1.45 14.64 -2.86
C PHE A 596 2.13 13.63 -1.95
N ARG A 597 2.95 14.14 -1.02
CA ARG A 597 3.63 13.30 -0.01
C ARG A 597 2.66 12.67 0.99
N LEU A 598 1.54 13.34 1.24
CA LEU A 598 0.51 12.91 2.16
C LEU A 598 -0.79 12.67 1.39
N TRP A 599 -1.19 11.41 1.30
CA TRP A 599 -2.33 10.95 0.51
C TRP A 599 -3.60 10.65 1.32
N HIS A 600 -3.49 10.63 2.65
CA HIS A 600 -4.62 10.30 3.52
C HIS A 600 -5.52 11.53 3.76
N ASP A 601 -6.76 11.24 4.16
CA ASP A 601 -7.78 12.25 4.42
C ASP A 601 -7.46 13.00 5.72
N ARG A 602 -7.25 14.31 5.65
CA ARG A 602 -6.79 15.13 6.79
C ARG A 602 -7.09 16.60 6.54
N PRO A 603 -7.16 17.45 7.58
CA PRO A 603 -7.31 18.88 7.39
C PRO A 603 -6.04 19.47 6.75
N LEU A 604 -6.15 19.90 5.49
CA LEU A 604 -5.12 20.58 4.71
C LEU A 604 -4.87 22.00 5.25
N THR A 605 -5.82 22.56 5.98
CA THR A 605 -5.70 23.91 6.55
C THR A 605 -5.08 23.93 7.95
N ARG A 606 -4.88 22.75 8.57
CA ARG A 606 -4.41 22.61 9.95
C ARG A 606 -3.02 23.17 10.17
N VAL A 607 -2.09 22.95 9.25
CA VAL A 607 -0.69 23.39 9.40
C VAL A 607 -0.58 24.91 9.61
N LEU A 608 -1.42 25.68 8.93
CA LEU A 608 -1.48 27.14 9.06
C LEU A 608 -2.02 27.56 10.42
N ARG A 609 -3.04 26.85 10.93
CA ARG A 609 -3.60 27.05 12.26
C ARG A 609 -2.58 26.73 13.36
N ASP A 610 -1.90 25.59 13.23
CA ASP A 610 -0.90 25.12 14.19
C ASP A 610 0.28 26.10 14.27
N HIS A 611 0.77 26.60 13.12
CA HIS A 611 1.83 27.61 13.09
C HIS A 611 1.35 29.06 13.26
N ARG A 612 0.04 29.29 13.41
CA ARG A 612 -0.58 30.63 13.51
C ARG A 612 -0.19 31.57 12.36
N VAL A 613 -0.10 31.01 11.15
CA VAL A 613 0.14 31.75 9.92
C VAL A 613 -1.23 32.10 9.32
N MET A 614 -1.46 33.40 9.11
CA MET A 614 -2.65 33.89 8.43
C MET A 614 -2.30 34.14 6.96
N ILE A 615 -3.08 33.59 6.03
CA ILE A 615 -2.91 33.86 4.59
C ILE A 615 -4.13 34.65 4.12
N ASP A 616 -3.88 35.78 3.47
CA ASP A 616 -4.90 36.54 2.77
C ASP A 616 -5.14 35.90 1.40
N ALA A 617 -6.31 35.30 1.26
CA ALA A 617 -6.79 34.72 0.00
C ALA A 617 -7.35 35.85 -0.88
N GLY A 618 -6.49 36.80 -1.28
CA GLY A 618 -6.88 37.90 -2.15
C GLY A 618 -7.35 37.38 -3.50
N THR A 619 -8.66 37.42 -3.75
CA THR A 619 -9.20 37.53 -5.10
C THR A 619 -8.78 38.90 -5.63
N GLY A 620 -8.10 38.94 -6.77
CA GLY A 620 -7.74 40.20 -7.43
C GLY A 620 -8.97 41.05 -7.73
N SER A 621 -9.33 41.95 -6.81
CA SER A 621 -10.16 43.12 -7.04
C SER A 621 -9.86 44.11 -5.92
N ALA A 622 -9.09 45.12 -6.25
CA ALA A 622 -9.02 46.32 -5.43
C ALA A 622 -10.38 47.03 -5.47
N ALA A 623 -11.24 46.78 -4.48
CA ALA A 623 -12.32 47.67 -4.05
C ALA A 623 -13.05 47.04 -2.85
N ASP A 624 -12.75 47.53 -1.66
CA ASP A 624 -13.69 47.97 -0.62
C ASP A 624 -13.11 47.72 0.77
N GLY A 625 -12.90 48.84 1.47
CA GLY A 625 -12.64 48.83 2.90
C GLY A 625 -13.88 48.34 3.63
N ALA A 626 -13.87 47.08 4.03
CA ALA A 626 -14.78 46.56 5.03
C ALA A 626 -13.94 45.87 6.11
N ASP A 627 -13.84 46.54 7.27
CA ASP A 627 -13.37 45.99 8.54
C ASP A 627 -14.13 44.69 8.84
N THR A 628 -13.59 43.56 8.40
CA THR A 628 -13.96 42.25 8.94
C THR A 628 -12.85 41.88 9.91
N PRO A 629 -13.13 41.78 11.23
CA PRO A 629 -12.08 41.49 12.19
C PRO A 629 -11.48 40.11 11.86
N PRO A 630 -10.14 39.95 11.87
CA PRO A 630 -9.53 38.65 11.68
C PRO A 630 -10.06 37.69 12.74
N ALA A 631 -10.40 36.47 12.30
CA ALA A 631 -10.88 35.41 13.17
C ALA A 631 -10.02 35.34 14.44
N THR A 632 -10.69 35.40 15.59
CA THR A 632 -10.08 35.41 16.92
C THR A 632 -9.28 34.13 17.14
N VAL A 633 -7.95 34.21 16.95
CA VAL A 633 -7.03 33.15 17.36
C VAL A 633 -6.86 33.23 18.87
N THR A 634 -7.23 32.13 19.53
CA THR A 634 -7.01 31.85 20.96
C THR A 634 -5.61 32.24 21.41
N SER A 635 -5.53 33.04 22.48
CA SER A 635 -4.30 33.38 23.17
C SER A 635 -3.64 32.13 23.77
N GLY A 636 -2.69 31.55 23.06
CA GLY A 636 -1.74 30.58 23.62
C GLY A 636 -0.31 31.11 23.52
N ALA A 637 0.60 30.50 24.29
CA ALA A 637 2.00 30.88 24.46
C ALA A 637 2.73 31.51 23.24
N PRO A 638 3.67 32.44 23.46
CA PRO A 638 4.45 33.06 22.38
C PRO A 638 5.43 32.06 21.75
N GLY A 639 5.15 31.60 20.52
CA GLY A 639 6.05 30.72 19.77
C GLY A 639 5.39 30.15 18.50
N LEU A 640 6.19 29.79 17.49
CA LEU A 640 5.74 28.88 16.42
C LEU A 640 5.57 27.50 17.06
N VAL A 641 4.57 26.72 16.64
CA VAL A 641 4.56 25.29 16.97
C VAL A 641 5.85 24.66 16.47
N GLN A 642 6.38 23.80 17.31
CA GLN A 642 7.61 23.08 17.09
C GLN A 642 7.52 22.26 15.79
N LEU A 643 8.41 22.53 14.82
CA LEU A 643 8.48 21.80 13.52
C LEU A 643 8.54 20.27 13.71
N PRO A 644 8.20 19.40 12.75
CA PRO A 644 8.37 17.96 12.95
C PRO A 644 9.85 17.52 12.95
N PRO A 645 10.22 16.38 13.58
CA PRO A 645 11.61 15.86 13.56
C PRO A 645 12.15 15.64 12.14
N GLU A 646 11.32 15.12 11.23
CA GLU A 646 11.67 14.88 9.81
C GLU A 646 11.97 16.17 9.01
N PHE A 647 11.75 17.36 9.58
CA PHE A 647 12.10 18.64 8.94
C PHE A 647 13.60 18.73 8.62
N SER A 648 14.45 18.11 9.45
CA SER A 648 15.92 18.11 9.28
C SER A 648 16.43 17.12 8.22
N GLU A 649 15.66 16.05 7.93
CA GLU A 649 16.04 14.99 6.98
C GLU A 649 15.83 15.41 5.51
N ARG A 650 15.04 16.45 5.25
CA ARG A 650 14.68 16.94 3.90
C ARG A 650 15.84 17.61 3.13
N GLY A 651 17.06 17.62 3.67
CA GLY A 651 18.05 18.67 3.40
C GLY A 651 19.46 18.28 2.97
N THR A 652 19.81 17.01 2.75
CA THR A 652 21.17 16.64 2.32
C THR A 652 21.31 16.68 0.79
N ALA A 653 21.34 17.89 0.23
CA ALA A 653 21.71 18.15 -1.17
C ALA A 653 22.77 19.25 -1.24
N ALA A 654 23.79 19.04 -2.06
CA ALA A 654 24.98 19.88 -2.16
C ALA A 654 24.66 21.26 -2.77
N GLY A 655 25.30 22.32 -2.26
CA GLY A 655 25.53 23.54 -3.04
C GLY A 655 25.04 24.88 -2.46
N THR A 656 24.64 24.98 -1.19
CA THR A 656 24.74 26.26 -0.47
C THR A 656 25.76 26.14 0.65
N ALA A 657 26.75 27.03 0.68
CA ALA A 657 27.80 27.04 1.70
C ALA A 657 27.26 27.23 3.13
N VAL A 658 26.04 27.75 3.26
CA VAL A 658 25.40 28.06 4.55
C VAL A 658 23.94 27.59 4.53
N ARG A 659 23.65 26.44 5.17
CA ARG A 659 22.29 25.94 5.44
C ARG A 659 22.06 25.84 6.95
N PRO A 660 20.80 25.96 7.43
CA PRO A 660 20.47 25.56 8.79
C PRO A 660 20.75 24.06 8.95
N THR A 661 21.61 23.70 9.90
CA THR A 661 22.01 22.31 10.15
C THR A 661 21.03 21.55 11.04
N THR A 662 20.23 22.27 11.82
CA THR A 662 19.31 21.68 12.79
C THR A 662 17.94 22.34 12.74
N ARG A 663 16.92 21.59 13.16
CA ARG A 663 15.56 22.11 13.36
C ARG A 663 15.51 23.29 14.33
N THR A 664 16.32 23.27 15.39
CA THR A 664 16.42 24.37 16.36
C THR A 664 16.91 25.66 15.69
N GLN A 665 17.92 25.55 14.82
CA GLN A 665 18.42 26.70 14.05
C GLN A 665 17.33 27.32 13.18
N VAL A 666 16.50 26.50 12.53
CA VAL A 666 15.38 26.99 11.72
C VAL A 666 14.40 27.79 12.57
N GLN A 667 14.07 27.32 13.78
CA GLN A 667 13.16 28.02 14.67
C GLN A 667 13.74 29.36 15.17
N GLU A 668 15.02 29.40 15.49
CA GLU A 668 15.73 30.62 15.86
C GLU A 668 15.73 31.63 14.70
N ASP A 669 16.03 31.19 13.49
CA ASP A 669 16.00 32.04 12.30
C ASP A 669 14.58 32.57 12.02
N LEU A 670 13.56 31.72 12.13
CA LEU A 670 12.15 32.13 11.94
C LEU A 670 11.69 33.14 12.99
N SER A 671 12.28 33.15 14.20
CA SER A 671 11.96 34.14 15.23
C SER A 671 12.36 35.57 14.83
N GLN A 672 13.28 35.71 13.86
CA GLN A 672 13.74 36.99 13.32
C GLN A 672 12.75 37.60 12.30
N PHE A 673 11.63 36.92 11.99
CA PHE A 673 10.55 37.42 11.14
C PHE A 673 9.25 37.68 11.93
N PRO A 674 9.14 38.79 12.69
CA PRO A 674 7.95 39.08 13.50
C PRO A 674 6.65 39.21 12.70
N TRP A 675 6.75 39.62 11.42
CA TRP A 675 5.62 39.82 10.52
C TRP A 675 4.90 38.51 10.17
N LEU A 676 5.55 37.35 10.29
CA LEU A 676 4.98 36.03 10.00
C LEU A 676 3.72 35.73 10.84
N ARG A 677 3.56 36.39 12.00
CA ARG A 677 2.46 36.16 12.96
C ARG A 677 1.52 37.34 13.15
N ARG A 678 1.92 38.54 12.73
CA ARG A 678 1.24 39.80 13.14
C ARG A 678 0.17 40.25 12.15
N GLN A 679 0.15 39.68 10.96
CA GLN A 679 -0.71 40.13 9.88
C GLN A 679 -1.00 38.99 8.89
N PRO A 680 -2.11 39.08 8.13
CA PRO A 680 -2.34 38.21 6.97
C PRO A 680 -1.23 38.37 5.92
N LEU A 681 -0.72 37.24 5.44
CA LEU A 681 0.29 37.17 4.38
C LEU A 681 -0.39 36.97 3.03
N PRO A 682 -0.08 37.76 2.00
CA PRO A 682 -0.61 37.50 0.67
C PRO A 682 -0.18 36.11 0.18
N VAL A 683 -1.11 35.38 -0.44
CA VAL A 683 -0.82 34.04 -0.97
C VAL A 683 0.34 34.03 -1.98
N SER A 684 0.52 35.09 -2.75
CA SER A 684 1.67 35.27 -3.66
C SER A 684 3.00 35.33 -2.92
N LEU A 685 3.08 35.97 -1.74
CA LEU A 685 4.29 35.99 -0.90
C LEU A 685 4.71 34.58 -0.50
N THR A 686 3.75 33.77 -0.02
CA THR A 686 4.03 32.40 0.45
C THR A 686 4.60 31.51 -0.66
N ARG A 687 4.03 31.59 -1.87
CA ARG A 687 4.47 30.86 -3.06
C ARG A 687 5.82 31.34 -3.59
N THR A 688 6.08 32.65 -3.54
CA THR A 688 7.38 33.22 -3.95
C THR A 688 8.48 32.82 -2.97
N ALA A 689 8.19 32.80 -1.67
CA ALA A 689 9.13 32.44 -0.61
C ALA A 689 9.55 30.95 -0.66
N ALA A 690 8.76 30.06 -1.29
CA ALA A 690 9.19 28.69 -1.54
C ALA A 690 10.34 28.58 -2.56
N ARG A 691 10.59 29.62 -3.37
CA ARG A 691 11.54 29.58 -4.51
C ARG A 691 12.89 30.17 -4.14
N ALA A 692 13.93 29.33 -4.12
CA ALA A 692 15.30 29.73 -3.80
C ALA A 692 15.82 30.90 -4.67
N GLN A 693 15.47 30.90 -5.96
CA GLN A 693 15.93 31.88 -6.93
C GLN A 693 15.30 33.28 -6.76
N ARG A 694 14.30 33.44 -5.88
CA ARG A 694 13.59 34.72 -5.65
C ARG A 694 14.16 35.52 -4.48
N TYR A 695 15.08 34.96 -3.71
CA TYR A 695 15.77 35.65 -2.63
C TYR A 695 16.94 36.49 -3.14
N ARG A 696 17.16 37.65 -2.53
CA ARG A 696 18.29 38.55 -2.76
C ARG A 696 18.81 39.07 -1.42
N VAL A 697 20.13 39.10 -1.24
CA VAL A 697 20.75 39.74 -0.07
C VAL A 697 21.43 41.03 -0.55
N MET A 698 21.04 42.16 0.05
CA MET A 698 21.54 43.47 -0.30
C MET A 698 22.55 43.94 0.76
N PRO A 699 23.74 44.45 0.36
CA PRO A 699 24.70 44.97 1.30
C PRO A 699 24.24 46.30 1.94
N PRO A 700 24.78 46.67 3.11
CA PRO A 700 24.42 47.90 3.81
C PRO A 700 24.59 49.14 2.92
N GLY A 701 23.62 50.05 2.93
CA GLY A 701 23.67 51.30 2.14
C GLY A 701 23.24 51.15 0.67
N SER A 702 22.88 49.95 0.22
CA SER A 702 22.31 49.75 -1.11
C SER A 702 20.89 50.30 -1.18
N ILE A 703 20.59 51.13 -2.19
CA ILE A 703 19.21 51.54 -2.48
C ILE A 703 18.49 50.30 -3.03
N PRO A 704 17.25 49.98 -2.58
CA PRO A 704 16.46 48.81 -3.01
C PRO A 704 16.19 48.67 -4.53
N MET A 705 16.76 49.54 -5.38
CA MET A 705 16.43 49.68 -6.80
C MET A 705 17.56 49.34 -7.77
N LEU A 706 18.79 49.09 -7.31
CA LEU A 706 19.95 48.84 -8.18
C LEU A 706 20.90 47.79 -7.57
N PRO A 707 20.63 46.51 -7.80
CA PRO A 707 21.75 45.61 -8.08
C PRO A 707 21.49 44.69 -9.29
N GLN A 708 22.56 44.43 -10.05
CA GLN A 708 22.61 43.28 -10.94
C GLN A 708 22.44 41.98 -10.14
N PRO A 709 21.89 40.92 -10.76
CA PRO A 709 21.58 39.66 -10.09
C PRO A 709 22.84 39.12 -9.42
N THR A 710 22.93 39.32 -8.12
CA THR A 710 23.99 38.77 -7.30
C THR A 710 23.28 37.94 -6.28
N ILE A 711 23.70 36.69 -6.16
CA ILE A 711 23.18 35.66 -5.27
C ILE A 711 22.04 34.84 -5.89
N HIS A 712 22.44 33.93 -6.76
CA HIS A 712 21.76 32.65 -6.81
C HIS A 712 22.15 31.85 -5.56
N LEU A 713 21.19 31.15 -4.94
CA LEU A 713 21.53 30.10 -3.96
C LEU A 713 22.23 28.90 -4.63
N HIS A 714 22.37 28.88 -5.96
CA HIS A 714 23.19 27.94 -6.75
C HIS A 714 23.59 28.59 -8.08
N ASP A 715 24.81 28.36 -8.59
CA ASP A 715 25.12 28.69 -9.98
C ASP A 715 24.13 27.97 -10.93
N PRO A 716 23.42 28.68 -11.82
CA PRO A 716 22.56 28.03 -12.80
C PRO A 716 23.41 27.21 -13.78
N ALA A 717 22.86 26.09 -14.27
CA ALA A 717 23.45 25.40 -15.41
C ALA A 717 23.50 26.36 -16.62
N PRO A 718 24.57 26.35 -17.42
CA PRO A 718 24.85 27.37 -18.45
C PRO A 718 23.78 27.50 -19.56
N ASP A 719 22.79 26.60 -19.64
CA ASP A 719 21.80 26.53 -20.72
C ASP A 719 20.34 26.82 -20.27
N SER A 720 20.12 27.54 -19.17
CA SER A 720 18.76 27.86 -18.69
C SER A 720 18.11 28.98 -19.53
N PRO A 721 16.98 28.75 -20.23
CA PRO A 721 16.43 29.67 -21.23
C PRO A 721 15.67 30.88 -20.64
N GLU A 722 15.71 31.12 -19.33
CA GLU A 722 14.91 32.15 -18.65
C GLU A 722 15.57 33.53 -18.50
N LEU A 723 16.73 33.78 -19.11
CA LEU A 723 17.32 35.13 -19.17
C LEU A 723 16.66 35.99 -20.27
N MET A 724 15.34 36.20 -20.17
CA MET A 724 14.67 37.32 -20.83
C MET A 724 14.70 38.52 -19.89
N ALA A 725 15.02 39.69 -20.44
CA ALA A 725 15.30 40.94 -19.73
C ALA A 725 14.36 41.19 -18.53
N GLU A 726 14.95 41.30 -17.34
CA GLU A 726 14.25 41.66 -16.10
C GLU A 726 13.58 43.05 -16.27
N PRO A 727 12.26 43.18 -16.04
CA PRO A 727 11.60 44.48 -16.11
C PRO A 727 12.10 45.39 -14.97
N THR A 728 12.34 46.65 -15.30
CA THR A 728 12.83 47.69 -14.39
C THR A 728 11.86 47.86 -13.19
N PRO A 729 12.31 47.68 -11.93
CA PRO A 729 11.42 47.78 -10.77
C PRO A 729 11.02 49.24 -10.49
N HIS A 730 9.72 49.50 -10.37
CA HIS A 730 9.16 50.79 -9.97
C HIS A 730 9.20 50.95 -8.43
N ALA A 731 9.63 52.12 -7.95
CA ALA A 731 9.84 52.47 -6.53
C ALA A 731 8.59 52.40 -5.63
N THR A 732 7.41 52.12 -6.19
CA THR A 732 6.10 52.15 -5.51
C THR A 732 5.61 50.79 -4.99
N LEU A 733 6.44 49.73 -5.04
CA LEU A 733 6.01 48.33 -4.85
C LEU A 733 6.41 47.67 -3.51
N PHE A 734 6.92 48.41 -2.52
CA PHE A 734 7.28 47.86 -1.21
C PHE A 734 6.08 47.89 -0.25
N ALA A 735 5.36 46.76 -0.15
CA ALA A 735 4.33 46.56 0.86
C ALA A 735 4.95 45.82 2.06
N LEU A 736 5.55 46.54 3.01
CA LEU A 736 5.77 46.23 4.45
C LEU A 736 6.76 47.27 5.07
N PRO A 737 6.83 47.48 6.40
CA PRO A 737 7.22 48.77 6.99
C PRO A 737 8.64 49.20 6.58
N LYS A 738 8.82 50.52 6.45
CA LYS A 738 10.06 51.17 5.99
C LYS A 738 11.29 50.50 6.62
N PRO A 739 12.26 50.04 5.81
CA PRO A 739 13.43 49.34 6.32
C PRO A 739 14.16 50.20 7.35
N ASP A 740 14.52 49.62 8.48
CA ASP A 740 15.54 50.19 9.34
C ASP A 740 16.86 50.16 8.56
N THR A 741 17.30 51.32 8.09
CA THR A 741 18.50 51.48 7.25
C THR A 741 19.78 51.54 8.11
N SER A 742 19.68 51.31 9.42
CA SER A 742 20.83 51.31 10.32
C SER A 742 21.68 50.02 10.19
N ALA A 743 22.62 50.06 9.24
CA ALA A 743 23.90 49.32 9.22
C ALA A 743 23.90 47.76 9.20
N GLY A 744 23.00 47.11 8.45
CA GLY A 744 23.02 45.66 8.21
C GLY A 744 22.75 45.25 6.76
N TYR A 745 22.95 43.96 6.43
CA TYR A 745 22.53 43.34 5.16
C TYR A 745 21.01 43.19 5.13
N GLN A 746 20.34 43.49 4.01
CA GLN A 746 18.90 43.35 3.88
C GLN A 746 18.54 42.10 3.07
N LEU A 747 17.57 41.32 3.56
CA LEU A 747 17.00 40.22 2.80
C LEU A 747 15.74 40.68 2.08
N VAL A 748 15.72 40.50 0.77
CA VAL A 748 14.62 40.90 -0.11
C VAL A 748 14.14 39.68 -0.90
N LEU A 749 12.84 39.62 -1.19
CA LEU A 749 12.19 38.55 -1.95
C LEU A 749 11.36 39.15 -3.10
N GLY A 750 11.58 38.68 -4.33
CA GLY A 750 10.77 39.10 -5.46
C GLY A 750 11.39 38.88 -6.84
N PRO A 751 10.73 39.36 -7.91
CA PRO A 751 9.34 39.81 -7.88
C PRO A 751 8.39 38.62 -7.62
N ASP A 752 7.26 38.86 -6.95
CA ASP A 752 6.16 37.90 -6.85
C ASP A 752 5.31 37.83 -8.13
N GLU A 753 4.24 37.04 -8.13
CA GLU A 753 3.35 36.89 -9.29
C GLU A 753 2.62 38.19 -9.67
N GLU A 754 2.49 39.13 -8.73
CA GLU A 754 1.91 40.46 -8.91
C GLU A 754 3.00 41.53 -9.16
N GLN A 755 4.22 41.11 -9.49
CA GLN A 755 5.39 41.97 -9.71
C GLN A 755 5.87 42.79 -8.49
N ARG A 756 5.48 42.39 -7.27
CA ARG A 756 5.85 43.09 -6.04
C ARG A 756 7.16 42.56 -5.45
N TRP A 757 7.85 43.43 -4.72
CA TRP A 757 9.07 43.13 -3.99
C TRP A 757 8.88 43.30 -2.49
N TRP A 758 9.43 42.36 -1.73
CA TRP A 758 9.20 42.24 -0.30
C TRP A 758 10.52 42.37 0.46
N VAL A 759 10.61 43.33 1.38
CA VAL A 759 11.74 43.41 2.32
C VAL A 759 11.40 42.54 3.53
N LEU A 760 12.16 41.47 3.73
CA LEU A 760 11.88 40.45 4.75
C LEU A 760 12.50 40.79 6.11
N GLY A 761 13.65 41.49 6.13
CA GLY A 761 14.35 41.89 7.36
C GLY A 761 15.81 42.29 7.15
N GLY A 762 16.43 42.84 8.21
CA GLY A 762 17.86 43.18 8.25
C GLY A 762 18.67 42.20 9.10
N PHE A 763 19.91 41.93 8.69
CA PHE A 763 20.80 40.93 9.27
C PHE A 763 22.21 41.49 9.48
N LYS A 764 22.92 40.97 10.49
CA LYS A 764 24.27 41.41 10.86
C LYS A 764 25.33 41.13 9.79
N ASP A 765 25.21 40.01 9.09
CA ASP A 765 26.16 39.52 8.10
C ASP A 765 25.43 38.77 6.98
N GLU A 766 26.10 38.62 5.84
CA GLU A 766 25.55 37.98 4.65
C GLU A 766 25.15 36.52 4.92
N ASP A 767 25.95 35.79 5.70
CA ASP A 767 25.70 34.40 6.03
C ASP A 767 24.44 34.21 6.87
N ALA A 768 24.17 35.12 7.81
CA ALA A 768 22.93 35.15 8.59
C ALA A 768 21.72 35.42 7.70
N ALA A 769 21.82 36.35 6.75
CA ALA A 769 20.75 36.60 5.79
C ALA A 769 20.48 35.36 4.92
N ARG A 770 21.53 34.68 4.43
CA ARG A 770 21.42 33.44 3.64
C ARG A 770 20.85 32.27 4.42
N ARG A 771 21.23 32.10 5.70
CA ARG A 771 20.63 31.10 6.59
C ARG A 771 19.16 31.39 6.83
N ALA A 772 18.82 32.63 7.17
CA ALA A 772 17.43 33.01 7.41
C ALA A 772 16.54 32.84 6.17
N ALA A 773 17.05 33.16 4.98
CA ALA A 773 16.39 32.88 3.71
C ALA A 773 16.14 31.38 3.51
N SER A 774 17.15 30.55 3.78
CA SER A 774 17.05 29.09 3.68
C SER A 774 16.03 28.52 4.68
N SER A 775 16.05 29.00 5.93
CA SER A 775 15.11 28.62 6.99
C SER A 775 13.67 29.01 6.65
N LEU A 776 13.44 30.23 6.14
CA LEU A 776 12.13 30.68 5.68
C LEU A 776 11.64 29.84 4.50
N ARG A 777 12.49 29.56 3.52
CA ARG A 777 12.14 28.70 2.38
C ARG A 777 11.73 27.30 2.83
N LEU A 778 12.52 26.65 3.68
CA LEU A 778 12.21 25.30 4.19
C LEU A 778 10.88 25.29 4.95
N PHE A 779 10.58 26.37 5.69
CA PHE A 779 9.30 26.53 6.36
C PHE A 779 8.14 26.65 5.36
N MET A 780 8.28 27.45 4.29
CA MET A 780 7.25 27.56 3.25
C MET A 780 7.02 26.24 2.51
N LEU A 781 8.08 25.49 2.20
CA LEU A 781 7.97 24.14 1.62
C LEU A 781 7.23 23.18 2.56
N HIS A 782 7.43 23.29 3.86
CA HIS A 782 6.68 22.51 4.83
C HIS A 782 5.19 22.88 4.83
N LEU A 783 4.85 24.19 4.82
CA LEU A 783 3.45 24.63 4.72
C LEU A 783 2.77 24.11 3.45
N ASP A 784 3.43 24.21 2.30
CA ASP A 784 2.92 23.69 1.03
C ASP A 784 2.67 22.18 1.12
N GLN A 785 3.67 21.39 1.55
CA GLN A 785 3.55 19.93 1.63
C GLN A 785 2.45 19.46 2.57
N GLU A 786 2.27 20.11 3.72
CA GLU A 786 1.21 19.76 4.66
C GLU A 786 -0.17 20.23 4.18
N SER A 787 -0.23 21.29 3.35
CA SER A 787 -1.47 21.80 2.76
C SER A 787 -1.87 21.09 1.46
N GLU A 788 -0.99 20.26 0.90
CA GLU A 788 -1.22 19.53 -0.35
C GLU A 788 -1.93 18.20 -0.12
N GLY A 789 -3.00 17.94 -0.88
CA GLY A 789 -3.77 16.69 -0.78
C GLY A 789 -5.07 16.81 -1.55
N LEU A 790 -5.99 15.88 -1.30
CA LEU A 790 -7.35 15.93 -1.83
C LEU A 790 -8.32 15.19 -0.92
N HIS A 791 -9.59 15.58 -0.97
CA HIS A 791 -10.71 14.88 -0.34
C HIS A 791 -11.62 14.29 -1.40
N VAL A 792 -12.20 13.11 -1.16
CA VAL A 792 -13.18 12.48 -2.06
C VAL A 792 -14.53 12.38 -1.37
N ILE A 793 -15.55 13.03 -1.94
CA ILE A 793 -16.92 12.97 -1.50
C ILE A 793 -17.70 12.02 -2.40
N GLU A 794 -18.29 10.98 -1.81
CA GLU A 794 -19.16 10.05 -2.52
C GLU A 794 -20.62 10.48 -2.36
N HIS A 795 -21.27 10.86 -3.45
CA HIS A 795 -22.63 11.39 -3.38
C HIS A 795 -23.64 10.35 -2.90
N VAL A 796 -23.38 9.06 -3.15
CA VAL A 796 -24.23 7.96 -2.67
C VAL A 796 -24.29 7.96 -1.14
N LEU A 797 -23.20 8.28 -0.45
CA LEU A 797 -23.13 8.30 1.02
C LEU A 797 -23.86 9.48 1.66
N LEU A 798 -24.26 10.46 0.84
CA LEU A 798 -25.05 11.63 1.25
C LEU A 798 -26.54 11.46 0.98
N ARG A 799 -27.01 10.27 0.60
CA ARG A 799 -28.44 10.00 0.37
C ARG A 799 -29.21 9.99 1.71
N PRO A 800 -30.53 10.25 1.71
CA PRO A 800 -31.34 10.09 2.91
C PRO A 800 -31.31 8.64 3.38
N LEU A 801 -31.03 8.45 4.67
CA LEU A 801 -31.00 7.12 5.29
C LEU A 801 -32.35 6.72 5.89
N ARG A 802 -33.22 7.69 6.16
CA ARG A 802 -34.60 7.49 6.62
C ARG A 802 -35.56 7.58 5.44
N ASP A 803 -36.63 6.78 5.47
CA ASP A 803 -37.68 6.76 4.44
C ASP A 803 -38.30 8.15 4.18
N ARG A 804 -38.34 9.01 5.21
CA ARG A 804 -38.72 10.42 5.12
C ARG A 804 -37.75 11.27 5.93
N SER A 805 -36.82 11.94 5.24
CA SER A 805 -35.92 12.94 5.84
C SER A 805 -36.39 14.35 5.45
N PRO A 806 -37.03 15.10 6.36
CA PRO A 806 -37.50 16.46 6.06
C PRO A 806 -36.33 17.40 5.69
N GLU A 807 -35.15 17.15 6.27
CA GLU A 807 -33.95 17.93 5.97
C GLU A 807 -33.48 17.74 4.52
N HIS A 808 -33.57 16.51 3.97
CA HIS A 808 -33.26 16.27 2.55
C HIS A 808 -34.35 16.79 1.62
N GLU A 809 -35.62 16.61 1.97
CA GLU A 809 -36.76 17.11 1.18
C GLU A 809 -36.70 18.63 1.00
N ALA A 810 -36.20 19.37 2.00
CA ALA A 810 -36.03 20.81 1.94
C ALA A 810 -35.04 21.27 0.84
N LEU A 811 -34.03 20.45 0.50
CA LEU A 811 -33.04 20.78 -0.53
C LEU A 811 -33.58 20.66 -1.96
N LYS A 812 -34.70 19.95 -2.17
CA LYS A 812 -35.33 19.73 -3.50
C LYS A 812 -34.32 19.31 -4.58
N LEU A 813 -33.47 18.35 -4.26
CA LEU A 813 -32.43 17.86 -5.16
C LEU A 813 -33.02 17.27 -6.45
N ALA A 814 -32.32 17.46 -7.56
CA ALA A 814 -32.70 16.88 -8.84
C ALA A 814 -32.69 15.34 -8.78
N PRO A 815 -33.57 14.64 -9.52
CA PRO A 815 -33.53 13.19 -9.63
C PRO A 815 -32.13 12.70 -10.05
N GLY A 816 -31.63 11.66 -9.38
CA GLY A 816 -30.30 11.12 -9.64
C GLY A 816 -29.13 11.99 -9.15
N PHE A 817 -29.35 12.96 -8.24
CA PHE A 817 -28.26 13.73 -7.64
C PHE A 817 -27.19 12.85 -6.99
N HIS A 818 -27.60 11.77 -6.32
CA HIS A 818 -26.71 10.86 -5.59
C HIS A 818 -26.11 9.74 -6.44
N GLN A 819 -26.62 9.53 -7.65
CA GLN A 819 -26.33 8.34 -8.43
C GLN A 819 -24.97 8.43 -9.09
N LEU A 820 -24.08 7.50 -8.73
CA LEU A 820 -22.80 7.25 -9.38
C LEU A 820 -21.94 8.51 -9.59
N LYS A 821 -21.87 9.37 -8.56
CA LYS A 821 -21.11 10.63 -8.60
C LYS A 821 -20.11 10.73 -7.46
N VAL A 822 -18.95 11.26 -7.78
CA VAL A 822 -17.90 11.59 -6.80
C VAL A 822 -17.41 13.02 -7.05
N THR A 823 -17.14 13.75 -5.98
CA THR A 823 -16.52 15.08 -6.04
C THR A 823 -15.16 15.03 -5.36
N ALA A 824 -14.11 15.33 -6.10
CA ALA A 824 -12.76 15.54 -5.57
C ALA A 824 -12.56 17.01 -5.21
N VAL A 825 -12.21 17.30 -3.95
CA VAL A 825 -11.97 18.64 -3.44
C VAL A 825 -10.46 18.82 -3.22
N LEU A 826 -9.88 19.87 -3.80
CA LEU A 826 -8.44 20.13 -3.80
C LEU A 826 -8.13 21.57 -3.35
N PRO A 827 -6.98 21.81 -2.69
CA PRO A 827 -6.54 23.13 -2.25
C PRO A 827 -6.09 23.96 -3.44
N GLY A 828 -6.45 25.24 -3.48
CA GLY A 828 -6.16 26.15 -4.61
C GLY A 828 -4.99 27.11 -4.41
N TRP A 829 -4.30 27.08 -3.26
CA TRP A 829 -3.39 28.16 -2.81
C TRP A 829 -1.90 27.81 -2.74
N THR A 830 -1.51 26.53 -2.83
CA THR A 830 -0.10 26.13 -2.69
C THR A 830 0.72 26.49 -3.93
N SER A 831 2.07 26.45 -3.83
CA SER A 831 2.96 26.72 -4.96
C SER A 831 2.64 25.89 -6.21
N ARG A 832 2.21 24.64 -6.03
CA ARG A 832 1.85 23.74 -7.13
C ARG A 832 0.38 23.84 -7.52
N THR A 833 -0.53 23.82 -6.55
CA THR A 833 -1.97 23.72 -6.82
C THR A 833 -2.61 25.01 -7.31
N ALA A 834 -1.94 26.14 -7.17
CA ALA A 834 -2.35 27.40 -7.78
C ALA A 834 -2.08 27.47 -9.29
N GLN A 835 -1.19 26.62 -9.83
CA GLN A 835 -0.81 26.67 -11.25
C GLN A 835 -1.92 26.11 -12.15
N PRO A 836 -2.43 26.85 -13.16
CA PRO A 836 -3.48 26.35 -14.06
C PRO A 836 -3.09 25.06 -14.79
N ALA A 837 -1.84 24.95 -15.23
CA ALA A 837 -1.33 23.76 -15.91
C ALA A 837 -1.34 22.51 -14.99
N PHE A 838 -1.01 22.69 -13.71
CA PHE A 838 -1.11 21.59 -12.74
C PHE A 838 -2.56 21.19 -12.49
N ARG A 839 -3.50 22.16 -12.44
CA ARG A 839 -4.93 21.85 -12.28
C ARG A 839 -5.48 21.01 -13.44
N ASN A 840 -5.06 21.29 -14.67
CA ASN A 840 -5.40 20.49 -15.85
C ASN A 840 -4.82 19.08 -15.78
N PHE A 841 -3.53 18.97 -15.43
CA PHE A 841 -2.89 17.67 -15.21
C PHE A 841 -3.58 16.87 -14.11
N ALA A 842 -4.00 17.53 -13.02
CA ALA A 842 -4.73 16.90 -11.94
C ALA A 842 -6.13 16.43 -12.35
N ALA A 843 -6.84 17.23 -13.15
CA ALA A 843 -8.13 16.85 -13.73
C ALA A 843 -8.02 15.60 -14.61
N GLU A 844 -7.03 15.54 -15.50
CA GLU A 844 -6.79 14.38 -16.35
C GLU A 844 -6.40 13.14 -15.53
N THR A 845 -5.47 13.29 -14.59
CA THR A 845 -5.01 12.21 -13.71
C THR A 845 -6.16 11.60 -12.90
N LEU A 846 -7.02 12.44 -12.32
CA LEU A 846 -8.19 11.98 -11.57
C LEU A 846 -9.24 11.35 -12.48
N ARG A 847 -9.49 11.89 -13.68
CA ARG A 847 -10.41 11.31 -14.67
C ARG A 847 -9.97 9.90 -15.08
N ILE A 848 -8.69 9.70 -15.40
CA ILE A 848 -8.13 8.39 -15.78
C ILE A 848 -8.19 7.39 -14.61
N SER A 849 -8.01 7.88 -13.38
CA SER A 849 -7.97 7.03 -12.18
C SER A 849 -9.36 6.69 -11.63
N THR A 850 -10.40 7.45 -11.99
CA THR A 850 -11.76 7.26 -11.46
C THR A 850 -12.42 6.04 -12.12
N PRO A 851 -13.13 5.17 -11.36
CA PRO A 851 -13.91 4.08 -11.95
C PRO A 851 -14.87 4.58 -13.04
N ALA A 852 -14.88 3.91 -14.20
CA ALA A 852 -15.55 4.38 -15.40
C ALA A 852 -17.07 4.62 -15.25
N HIS A 853 -17.72 3.93 -14.30
CA HIS A 853 -19.14 4.10 -14.03
C HIS A 853 -19.46 5.30 -13.12
N LEU A 854 -18.46 5.97 -12.54
CA LEU A 854 -18.61 7.13 -11.68
C LEU A 854 -18.32 8.43 -12.43
N ALA A 855 -19.23 9.39 -12.31
CA ALA A 855 -19.04 10.74 -12.78
C ALA A 855 -18.22 11.55 -11.75
N LEU A 856 -17.02 11.96 -12.16
CA LEU A 856 -16.12 12.80 -11.36
C LEU A 856 -16.45 14.29 -11.53
N ARG A 857 -16.49 15.01 -10.42
CA ARG A 857 -16.42 16.49 -10.38
C ARG A 857 -15.18 16.92 -9.62
N LEU A 858 -14.55 18.01 -10.05
CA LEU A 858 -13.41 18.60 -9.35
C LEU A 858 -13.81 19.95 -8.77
N ARG A 859 -13.36 20.21 -7.54
CA ARG A 859 -13.51 21.51 -6.90
C ARG A 859 -12.18 21.98 -6.35
N TRP A 860 -11.72 23.12 -6.82
CA TRP A 860 -10.58 23.84 -6.26
C TRP A 860 -11.11 24.87 -5.27
N LEU A 861 -10.67 24.81 -4.01
CA LEU A 861 -11.10 25.74 -2.97
C LEU A 861 -9.94 26.65 -2.55
N ASP A 862 -10.25 27.91 -2.27
CA ASP A 862 -9.35 28.77 -1.53
C ASP A 862 -9.30 28.36 -0.05
N LEU A 863 -8.45 29.05 0.72
CA LEU A 863 -8.23 28.70 2.11
C LEU A 863 -9.51 28.81 2.98
N PRO A 864 -10.28 29.92 2.94
CA PRO A 864 -11.51 30.02 3.73
C PRO A 864 -12.59 29.00 3.34
N ALA A 865 -12.78 28.75 2.04
CA ALA A 865 -13.76 27.76 1.59
C ALA A 865 -13.35 26.34 1.98
N MET A 866 -12.04 26.01 1.94
CA MET A 866 -11.56 24.71 2.41
C MET A 866 -11.79 24.54 3.91
N GLN A 867 -11.49 25.55 4.74
CA GLN A 867 -11.73 25.47 6.19
C GLN A 867 -13.20 25.14 6.50
N ARG A 868 -14.13 25.87 5.85
CA ARG A 868 -15.57 25.61 6.01
C ARG A 868 -15.96 24.21 5.55
N PHE A 869 -15.37 23.72 4.45
CA PHE A 869 -15.61 22.37 3.96
C PHE A 869 -15.09 21.30 4.94
N GLU A 870 -13.84 21.39 5.37
CA GLU A 870 -13.18 20.42 6.26
C GLU A 870 -13.96 20.28 7.58
N GLU A 871 -14.43 21.39 8.16
CA GLU A 871 -15.24 21.38 9.38
C GLU A 871 -16.55 20.59 9.23
N LEU A 872 -17.25 20.75 8.10
CA LEU A 872 -18.48 20.01 7.82
C LEU A 872 -18.20 18.55 7.47
N HIS A 873 -17.10 18.29 6.78
CA HIS A 873 -16.70 16.96 6.33
C HIS A 873 -16.30 16.08 7.52
N GLU A 874 -15.47 16.60 8.43
CA GLU A 874 -15.09 15.93 9.68
C GLU A 874 -16.32 15.59 10.52
N GLN A 875 -17.22 16.56 10.74
CA GLN A 875 -18.47 16.33 11.47
C GLN A 875 -19.33 15.24 10.84
N TRP A 876 -19.42 15.20 9.51
CA TRP A 876 -20.17 14.16 8.81
C TRP A 876 -19.51 12.78 8.94
N LEU A 877 -18.18 12.68 8.78
CA LEU A 877 -17.44 11.43 8.99
C LEU A 877 -17.65 10.87 10.41
N ASP A 878 -17.60 11.73 11.43
CA ASP A 878 -17.88 11.34 12.82
C ASP A 878 -19.31 10.75 12.97
N THR A 879 -20.31 11.37 12.32
CA THR A 879 -21.67 10.83 12.34
C THR A 879 -21.80 9.49 11.63
N ARG A 880 -21.08 9.27 10.51
CA ARG A 880 -21.05 7.99 9.79
C ARG A 880 -20.38 6.90 10.62
N LEU A 881 -19.28 7.21 11.30
CA LEU A 881 -18.61 6.29 12.21
C LEU A 881 -19.54 5.88 13.37
N GLY A 882 -20.24 6.86 13.96
CA GLY A 882 -21.25 6.60 14.99
C GLY A 882 -22.41 5.75 14.49
N LEU A 883 -22.87 5.97 13.24
CA LEU A 883 -23.92 5.17 12.61
C LEU A 883 -23.47 3.72 12.36
N ALA A 884 -22.22 3.47 11.97
CA ALA A 884 -21.72 2.12 11.75
C ALA A 884 -21.78 1.26 13.03
N GLY A 885 -21.62 1.88 14.22
CA GLY A 885 -21.79 1.21 15.51
C GLY A 885 -23.24 1.06 15.99
N ALA A 886 -24.19 1.78 15.37
CA ALA A 886 -25.60 1.82 15.77
C ALA A 886 -26.52 1.96 14.53
N ALA A 887 -26.39 1.03 13.58
CA ALA A 887 -26.96 1.16 12.23
C ALA A 887 -28.48 1.36 12.19
N ASP A 888 -29.21 0.78 13.15
CA ASP A 888 -30.66 0.84 13.23
C ASP A 888 -31.17 1.89 14.24
N ASP A 889 -30.29 2.68 14.88
CA ASP A 889 -30.70 3.75 15.81
C ASP A 889 -31.30 4.96 15.06
N PRO A 890 -32.60 5.28 15.24
CA PRO A 890 -33.23 6.42 14.59
C PRO A 890 -32.55 7.76 14.87
N ARG A 891 -31.92 7.92 16.05
CA ARG A 891 -31.20 9.15 16.41
C ARG A 891 -29.88 9.26 15.63
N ALA A 892 -29.15 8.15 15.48
CA ALA A 892 -27.94 8.10 14.66
C ALA A 892 -28.24 8.40 13.19
N LEU A 893 -29.31 7.80 12.64
CA LEU A 893 -29.80 8.07 11.28
C LEU A 893 -30.14 9.57 11.09
N ALA A 894 -30.90 10.16 12.00
CA ALA A 894 -31.29 11.56 11.92
C ALA A 894 -30.10 12.54 12.04
N ARG A 895 -29.13 12.27 12.92
CA ARG A 895 -27.91 13.09 13.03
C ARG A 895 -27.09 13.04 11.74
N THR A 896 -26.94 11.84 11.16
CA THR A 896 -26.18 11.63 9.92
C THR A 896 -26.84 12.34 8.75
N ASP A 897 -28.17 12.24 8.61
CA ASP A 897 -28.91 12.98 7.57
C ASP A 897 -28.71 14.50 7.68
N ARG A 898 -28.75 15.06 8.90
CA ARG A 898 -28.52 16.51 9.12
C ARG A 898 -27.11 16.93 8.74
N ALA A 899 -26.10 16.13 9.07
CA ALA A 899 -24.73 16.40 8.69
C ALA A 899 -24.54 16.32 7.16
N ALA A 900 -25.13 15.31 6.51
CA ALA A 900 -25.13 15.16 5.06
C ALA A 900 -25.77 16.36 4.35
N VAL A 901 -26.93 16.83 4.85
CA VAL A 901 -27.63 18.02 4.30
C VAL A 901 -26.79 19.29 4.37
N ARG A 902 -26.00 19.49 5.44
CA ARG A 902 -25.09 20.65 5.55
C ARG A 902 -23.98 20.61 4.51
N LEU A 903 -23.41 19.43 4.25
CA LEU A 903 -22.45 19.24 3.16
C LEU A 903 -23.10 19.45 1.79
N LEU A 904 -24.28 18.88 1.57
CA LEU A 904 -25.03 19.04 0.32
C LEU A 904 -25.36 20.51 0.05
N ALA A 905 -25.77 21.28 1.06
CA ALA A 905 -26.01 22.72 0.94
C ALA A 905 -24.75 23.45 0.49
N LEU A 906 -23.59 23.18 1.12
CA LEU A 906 -22.31 23.75 0.69
C LEU A 906 -21.96 23.37 -0.76
N MET A 907 -22.21 22.11 -1.16
CA MET A 907 -21.99 21.66 -2.54
C MET A 907 -22.93 22.32 -3.56
N LEU A 908 -24.15 22.68 -3.17
CA LEU A 908 -25.08 23.43 -4.01
C LEU A 908 -24.64 24.88 -4.17
N GLU A 909 -24.14 25.52 -3.10
CA GLU A 909 -23.54 26.87 -3.15
C GLU A 909 -22.41 26.91 -4.20
N TRP A 910 -21.58 25.86 -4.27
CA TRP A 910 -20.53 25.75 -5.30
C TRP A 910 -21.10 25.69 -6.73
N GLN A 911 -22.19 24.96 -6.94
CA GLN A 911 -22.82 24.83 -8.26
C GLN A 911 -23.48 26.13 -8.72
N GLU A 912 -24.05 26.89 -7.79
CA GLU A 912 -24.61 28.21 -8.08
C GLU A 912 -23.50 29.20 -8.43
N ALA A 913 -22.40 29.21 -7.68
CA ALA A 913 -21.24 30.04 -8.00
C ALA A 913 -20.69 29.75 -9.42
N ASP A 914 -20.63 28.48 -9.82
CA ASP A 914 -20.19 28.07 -11.17
C ASP A 914 -21.14 28.53 -12.28
N ARG A 915 -22.45 28.62 -12.00
CA ARG A 915 -23.46 29.13 -12.96
C ARG A 915 -23.39 30.65 -13.12
N VAL A 916 -23.11 31.36 -12.03
CA VAL A 916 -23.10 32.83 -11.99
C VAL A 916 -21.80 33.40 -12.57
N ASN A 917 -20.67 32.69 -12.42
CA ASN A 917 -19.38 33.11 -12.96
C ASN A 917 -18.65 31.97 -13.70
N PRO A 918 -19.10 31.59 -14.91
CA PRO A 918 -18.47 30.51 -15.66
C PRO A 918 -17.01 30.83 -16.00
N ALA A 919 -16.65 32.10 -16.21
CA ALA A 919 -15.30 32.50 -16.60
C ALA A 919 -14.24 32.34 -15.49
N GLY A 920 -14.64 32.35 -14.21
CA GLY A 920 -13.71 32.18 -13.07
C GLY A 920 -13.23 30.74 -12.86
N ASN A 921 -13.98 29.76 -13.39
CA ASN A 921 -13.66 28.32 -13.29
C ASN A 921 -13.52 27.62 -14.67
N ALA A 922 -13.79 28.29 -15.79
CA ALA A 922 -13.74 27.73 -17.16
C ALA A 922 -12.34 27.60 -17.79
N HIS A 923 -11.29 27.44 -16.98
CA HIS A 923 -10.00 26.94 -17.46
C HIS A 923 -9.72 25.52 -16.94
N VAL A 924 -10.72 24.62 -16.99
CA VAL A 924 -10.66 23.20 -16.57
C VAL A 924 -11.20 22.27 -17.65
#